data_AF-A0A8B9QX62-F1
#
_entry.id   AF-A0A8B9QX62-F1
#
_cell.length_a   1.000
_cell.length_b   1.000
_cell.length_c   1.000
_cell.angle_alpha   90.00
_cell.angle_beta   90.00
_cell.angle_gamma   90.00
#
_symmetry.space_group_name_H-M   'P 1'
#
loop_
_entity.id
_entity.type
_entity.pdbx_description
1 polymer ?
#
loop_
_entity_poly.entity_id
_entity_poly.type
_entity_poly.pdbx_seq_one_letter_code
_entity_poly.pdbx_strand_id
1 'polypeptide(L)'
;NKNIDNFLNRYEKIVEKIRALQMKAEDYDVVKVIGRGAFWRSTVRHKMTQKVYAMKLLSKFEMIKRSDSAFFWEERDIMAFANSPWVVQLFCAFQDDKYLYMVMEYMPGGDLVNLMSNYDVPEKWAKFYTAEVVLALDAIHSMGLIHRDVKPDNMLLDKYGHLKLADFGTCMKMDETGMVRCDTAVGTPDYISPEVLKSQGGDGYYGRECDWWSVGVFLFEMLVGDTPFYADSLVGTYSKIMDHKNSLHFPDDVEISKHAKNLICAFLTDRDVRLGRNGVEEIKHHPFFKSDQWNWDNIRETAAPVVPELSSDIDSSNFDDIEDDKGDVETFPIPKAFVGNQLPFIGFTYYRDNLYFQKKISKLEEQLSNELQAKDELEQKYRKNVESAVRQLEREKALLQHKNTEYQRKAEHEADKKRNLENEVNSLKDQLEDLKKRNQNSQISNEKINQLQRQLDEANSLLRSESDTATRLRKNQTESTKQIQQLEANNRELQDKNCLLENAKLKLEKDFLNLQSALESERRDRSHGSEIISDLQGRISSLEEEVKNGKSALAKLEMEKRQLQEKLTDLEKEKSNMEIDMTYKFKVMQQNLEQEEAEHKATKARLADKNKIYESIEEAKSEAMKEMEKKLLEERALKQKVENRLLEAEKQRSMLDCDLKQSQQKINELLRQKDILNEDVKNLTLKIEQETQKRCLTQNDLKMQTQQVNTLKMSEKQLKQENNHLQEIKLSLEKQNNELHGQMKELQDQLEAEQYFSTLYKTQVRELKEECEEKTKLCKEIQQKIQELQDERDSLAAQLEITLTKADSEQLARSIMMARHKQELTEKDATIASVSNTHPNFGKEITKLKEEEANIGNIKAQYEKQLLNERTLKTQAVNKLAEIMNRKGPVKRGADTDVRRKEKENRKLHMELKSEREKLTQMMIKYQKEINEMQAQIAEESQIRIELQMTLDSKDSDIEQLRSQLQSLHIGLDNSSIGSGPGDTETDDGFPESRLEGWLSLPVRNNTKKFGWVKKYVIVSSKKILFYDSEQDKEQSNPYMVLDIDKLFHVRPVTQTDVYRADAKEIPRIFQILYANEGESKKEQEFPVEPMGEKSNYICHKGHEFIPTLYHFPTNCEACMKPLWHMFKPPPALECRRCHIKCHKDHMDKKEEIIAPCKVYYDISTAKNLLLLANSTEEQQKWVSRLVKKIPKKPPAPDPFARSSPRTSMKVQPNQSIRRPSRQLPPNKPR
;
A
#
# COMPACT_ATOMS: atom_id res chain seq x y z
N ASN A 1 -15.37 0.61 -11.80
CA ASN A 1 -14.71 0.03 -13.03
C ASN A 1 -15.56 -1.13 -13.61
N LYS A 2 -16.24 -0.89 -14.79
CA LYS A 2 -17.19 -1.84 -15.41
C LYS A 2 -16.48 -3.15 -15.79
N ASN A 3 -15.23 -3.07 -16.17
CA ASN A 3 -14.49 -4.32 -16.44
C ASN A 3 -14.34 -5.19 -15.19
N ILE A 4 -14.03 -4.56 -14.03
CA ILE A 4 -13.82 -5.35 -12.78
C ILE A 4 -15.17 -5.92 -12.30
N ASP A 5 -16.18 -5.15 -12.48
CA ASP A 5 -17.50 -5.62 -12.01
C ASP A 5 -17.99 -6.80 -12.88
N ASN A 6 -17.78 -6.65 -14.21
CA ASN A 6 -18.18 -7.77 -15.09
C ASN A 6 -17.37 -9.04 -14.79
N PHE A 7 -16.10 -8.87 -14.52
CA PHE A 7 -15.24 -10.03 -14.18
C PHE A 7 -15.71 -10.67 -12.87
N LEU A 8 -16.03 -9.84 -11.79
CA LEU A 8 -16.43 -10.42 -10.49
C LEU A 8 -17.79 -11.12 -10.61
N ASN A 9 -18.66 -10.53 -11.44
CA ASN A 9 -19.99 -11.17 -11.61
C ASN A 9 -19.86 -12.52 -12.33
N ARG A 10 -18.93 -12.48 -13.21
CA ARG A 10 -18.78 -13.75 -13.96
C ARG A 10 -18.15 -14.84 -13.07
N TYR A 11 -17.20 -14.43 -12.08
CA TYR A 11 -16.41 -15.53 -11.47
C TYR A 11 -16.72 -15.63 -9.97
N GLU A 12 -17.51 -14.72 -9.46
CA GLU A 12 -17.73 -14.69 -8.00
C GLU A 12 -18.31 -16.04 -7.51
N LYS A 13 -19.28 -16.60 -8.17
CA LYS A 13 -19.92 -17.84 -7.67
C LYS A 13 -18.95 -19.02 -7.79
N ILE A 14 -18.25 -19.04 -8.93
CA ILE A 14 -17.32 -20.19 -9.11
C ILE A 14 -16.18 -20.10 -8.09
N VAL A 15 -15.68 -18.88 -7.83
CA VAL A 15 -14.56 -18.74 -6.89
C VAL A 15 -15.04 -19.10 -5.47
N GLU A 16 -16.31 -18.77 -5.13
CA GLU A 16 -16.83 -19.16 -3.79
C GLU A 16 -16.92 -20.68 -3.67
N LYS A 17 -17.30 -21.30 -4.71
CA LYS A 17 -17.37 -22.77 -4.67
C LYS A 17 -15.96 -23.38 -4.55
N ILE A 18 -15.02 -22.82 -5.31
CA ILE A 18 -13.63 -23.36 -5.24
C ILE A 18 -13.08 -23.15 -3.81
N ARG A 19 -13.36 -21.95 -3.21
CA ARG A 19 -12.89 -21.69 -1.83
C ARG A 19 -13.49 -22.69 -0.84
N ALA A 20 -14.71 -23.07 -1.09
CA ALA A 20 -15.36 -24.02 -0.15
C ALA A 20 -14.76 -25.42 -0.29
N LEU A 21 -14.31 -25.75 -1.48
CA LEU A 21 -13.82 -27.12 -1.70
C LEU A 21 -12.33 -27.22 -1.33
N GLN A 22 -11.62 -26.12 -1.41
CA GLN A 22 -10.18 -26.18 -1.07
C GLN A 22 -9.99 -26.24 0.46
N MET A 23 -8.75 -26.73 0.82
CA MET A 23 -8.47 -26.82 2.28
C MET A 23 -8.56 -25.43 2.93
N LYS A 24 -9.27 -25.43 4.16
CA LYS A 24 -9.42 -24.13 4.88
C LYS A 24 -9.16 -24.34 6.38
N ALA A 25 -8.85 -23.27 7.00
CA ALA A 25 -8.49 -23.31 8.43
C ALA A 25 -9.60 -23.99 9.25
N GLU A 26 -10.82 -23.86 8.79
CA GLU A 26 -11.97 -24.43 9.54
C GLU A 26 -11.97 -25.96 9.49
N ASP A 27 -11.15 -26.46 8.63
CA ASP A 27 -11.07 -27.94 8.57
C ASP A 27 -10.21 -28.49 9.71
N TYR A 28 -9.63 -27.57 10.52
CA TYR A 28 -8.76 -28.04 11.61
C TYR A 28 -9.28 -27.50 12.95
N ASP A 29 -9.33 -28.45 13.95
CA ASP A 29 -9.65 -27.99 15.33
C ASP A 29 -8.36 -27.59 16.06
N VAL A 30 -8.40 -26.28 16.48
CA VAL A 30 -7.19 -25.81 17.18
C VAL A 30 -7.19 -26.36 18.62
N VAL A 31 -6.11 -27.13 18.94
CA VAL A 31 -6.03 -27.77 20.28
C VAL A 31 -5.33 -26.79 21.25
N LYS A 32 -4.15 -26.34 20.80
CA LYS A 32 -3.42 -25.44 21.72
C LYS A 32 -2.40 -24.62 20.92
N VAL A 33 -2.23 -23.40 21.32
CA VAL A 33 -1.17 -22.58 20.70
C VAL A 33 0.18 -22.90 21.39
N ILE A 34 1.15 -23.30 20.55
CA ILE A 34 2.38 -23.86 21.17
C ILE A 34 3.54 -22.90 20.88
N GLY A 35 3.39 -21.81 20.14
CA GLY A 35 4.48 -20.84 19.90
C GLY A 35 3.90 -19.53 19.36
N ARG A 36 4.50 -18.41 19.94
CA ARG A 36 4.08 -17.07 19.49
C ARG A 36 5.30 -16.19 19.30
N GLY A 37 5.75 -15.99 18.01
CA GLY A 37 6.79 -15.01 17.58
C GLY A 37 6.31 -14.22 16.36
N ALA A 38 7.32 -13.69 15.43
CA ALA A 38 6.85 -13.04 14.18
C ALA A 38 5.74 -13.87 13.51
N PHE A 39 5.64 -15.16 13.91
CA PHE A 39 4.58 -16.02 13.36
C PHE A 39 3.90 -16.80 14.49
N TRP A 40 2.62 -17.34 14.18
CA TRP A 40 1.83 -18.12 15.17
C TRP A 40 1.88 -19.61 14.84
N ARG A 41 2.12 -20.48 15.97
CA ARG A 41 2.08 -21.95 15.76
C ARG A 41 1.11 -22.60 16.75
N SER A 42 0.34 -23.47 16.14
CA SER A 42 -0.65 -24.16 17.00
C SER A 42 -0.68 -25.65 16.67
N THR A 43 -0.96 -26.37 17.78
CA THR A 43 -1.31 -27.79 17.52
C THR A 43 -2.78 -27.92 17.10
N VAL A 44 -2.91 -28.67 15.94
CA VAL A 44 -4.29 -28.74 15.41
C VAL A 44 -4.61 -30.19 15.06
N ARG A 45 -5.94 -30.42 15.06
CA ARG A 45 -6.42 -31.75 14.65
C ARG A 45 -7.33 -31.61 13.43
N HIS A 46 -6.92 -32.37 12.42
CA HIS A 46 -7.80 -32.36 11.23
C HIS A 46 -9.12 -33.10 11.52
N LYS A 47 -10.24 -32.44 11.18
CA LYS A 47 -11.57 -32.90 11.64
C LYS A 47 -11.94 -34.23 10.97
N MET A 48 -11.55 -34.43 9.77
CA MET A 48 -11.98 -35.65 9.05
C MET A 48 -11.01 -36.81 9.33
N THR A 49 -9.68 -36.49 9.22
CA THR A 49 -8.72 -37.63 9.35
C THR A 49 -8.38 -37.86 10.83
N GLN A 50 -8.70 -36.90 11.64
CA GLN A 50 -8.41 -36.95 13.09
C GLN A 50 -6.90 -37.04 13.35
N LYS A 51 -6.12 -36.72 12.34
CA LYS A 51 -4.65 -36.70 12.54
C LYS A 51 -4.22 -35.35 13.12
N VAL A 52 -3.11 -35.44 13.93
CA VAL A 52 -2.67 -34.22 14.64
C VAL A 52 -1.45 -33.65 13.90
N TYR A 53 -1.56 -32.27 13.85
CA TYR A 53 -0.46 -31.56 13.16
C TYR A 53 -0.08 -30.30 13.95
N ALA A 54 1.08 -29.80 13.50
CA ALA A 54 1.39 -28.42 13.92
C ALA A 54 1.14 -27.46 12.75
N MET A 55 0.41 -26.41 13.09
CA MET A 55 0.05 -25.48 12.00
C MET A 55 0.67 -24.11 12.29
N LYS A 56 1.46 -23.72 11.24
CA LYS A 56 2.09 -22.39 11.36
C LYS A 56 1.29 -21.36 10.56
N LEU A 57 1.03 -20.20 11.20
CA LEU A 57 0.23 -19.14 10.55
C LEU A 57 1.11 -17.91 10.33
N LEU A 58 1.14 -17.48 9.04
CA LEU A 58 1.89 -16.26 8.72
C LEU A 58 0.93 -15.17 8.24
N SER A 59 1.02 -14.00 8.99
CA SER A 59 0.08 -12.91 8.66
C SER A 59 0.53 -12.21 7.37
N LYS A 60 -0.44 -12.14 6.41
CA LYS A 60 -0.12 -11.47 5.14
C LYS A 60 0.04 -9.96 5.36
N PHE A 61 -0.74 -9.49 6.23
CA PHE A 61 -0.65 -8.03 6.53
C PHE A 61 0.72 -7.67 7.10
N GLU A 62 1.17 -8.43 8.09
CA GLU A 62 2.45 -8.08 8.75
C GLU A 62 3.61 -8.24 7.77
N MET A 63 3.43 -9.17 6.82
CA MET A 63 4.55 -9.39 5.87
C MET A 63 4.62 -8.24 4.87
N ILE A 64 3.50 -7.76 4.48
CA ILE A 64 3.53 -6.64 3.52
C ILE A 64 3.94 -5.35 4.25
N LYS A 65 3.51 -5.19 5.46
CA LYS A 65 3.87 -3.97 6.24
C LYS A 65 5.38 -3.91 6.50
N ARG A 66 6.06 -5.05 6.69
CA ARG A 66 7.51 -5.07 7.02
C ARG A 66 8.35 -5.24 5.75
N SER A 67 7.69 -5.22 4.55
CA SER A 67 8.34 -5.40 3.22
C SER A 67 9.18 -6.67 3.16
N ASP A 68 8.81 -7.72 3.93
CA ASP A 68 9.53 -9.01 3.90
C ASP A 68 8.56 -10.11 3.45
N SER A 69 8.22 -10.25 1.99
CA SER A 69 7.11 -11.16 1.60
C SER A 69 7.66 -12.33 0.78
N ALA A 70 9.01 -12.56 0.84
CA ALA A 70 9.42 -13.65 -0.09
C ALA A 70 10.10 -14.77 0.70
N PHE A 71 10.27 -14.64 2.04
CA PHE A 71 11.09 -15.64 2.77
C PHE A 71 10.33 -16.96 2.91
N PHE A 72 8.97 -16.98 2.71
CA PHE A 72 8.18 -18.19 3.01
C PHE A 72 8.29 -19.18 1.84
N TRP A 73 8.76 -18.72 0.66
CA TRP A 73 8.87 -19.69 -0.45
C TRP A 73 9.93 -20.74 -0.16
N GLU A 74 11.11 -20.20 0.30
CA GLU A 74 12.18 -21.19 0.58
C GLU A 74 11.77 -22.11 1.74
N GLU A 75 11.12 -21.47 2.72
CA GLU A 75 10.67 -22.31 3.85
C GLU A 75 9.67 -23.39 3.39
N ARG A 76 8.78 -23.02 2.55
CA ARG A 76 7.78 -23.99 2.07
C ARG A 76 8.46 -25.09 1.23
N ASP A 77 9.37 -24.69 0.37
CA ASP A 77 9.96 -25.68 -0.56
C ASP A 77 10.87 -26.66 0.18
N ILE A 78 11.62 -26.07 1.14
CA ILE A 78 12.54 -26.97 1.88
C ILE A 78 11.74 -28.02 2.67
N MET A 79 10.68 -27.56 3.26
CA MET A 79 9.91 -28.53 4.09
C MET A 79 9.10 -29.48 3.20
N ALA A 80 8.75 -28.99 2.03
CA ALA A 80 7.89 -29.85 1.18
C ALA A 80 8.75 -30.88 0.44
N PHE A 81 10.11 -30.53 0.13
CA PHE A 81 10.78 -31.41 -0.86
C PHE A 81 12.07 -31.94 -0.28
N ALA A 82 12.52 -31.51 0.97
CA ALA A 82 13.82 -31.96 1.55
C ALA A 82 13.83 -33.46 1.80
N ASN A 83 12.66 -34.16 1.82
CA ASN A 83 12.56 -35.59 2.14
C ASN A 83 13.73 -36.07 3.00
N SER A 84 13.95 -35.37 4.11
CA SER A 84 15.04 -35.77 5.03
C SER A 84 14.48 -35.90 6.45
N PRO A 85 15.01 -36.95 7.17
CA PRO A 85 14.55 -37.15 8.55
C PRO A 85 15.01 -36.00 9.47
N TRP A 86 15.81 -35.07 8.96
CA TRP A 86 16.39 -34.01 9.82
C TRP A 86 15.62 -32.70 9.63
N VAL A 87 14.64 -32.71 8.65
CA VAL A 87 13.85 -31.48 8.41
C VAL A 87 12.38 -31.78 8.70
N VAL A 88 11.76 -30.82 9.40
CA VAL A 88 10.32 -31.03 9.68
C VAL A 88 9.54 -31.05 8.36
N GLN A 89 8.67 -32.01 8.27
CA GLN A 89 7.99 -32.25 6.98
C GLN A 89 6.71 -31.40 6.88
N LEU A 90 6.57 -30.87 5.62
CA LEU A 90 5.32 -30.12 5.32
C LEU A 90 4.33 -31.03 4.59
N PHE A 91 3.03 -31.03 5.10
CA PHE A 91 2.03 -31.92 4.46
C PHE A 91 1.14 -31.09 3.54
N CYS A 92 0.84 -29.88 4.07
CA CYS A 92 -0.06 -29.06 3.26
C CYS A 92 0.24 -27.59 3.53
N ALA A 93 0.15 -26.78 2.43
CA ALA A 93 0.22 -25.31 2.58
C ALA A 93 -0.95 -24.65 1.85
N PHE A 94 -1.69 -23.82 2.61
CA PHE A 94 -2.84 -23.15 1.96
C PHE A 94 -2.98 -21.74 2.53
N GLN A 95 -3.92 -21.02 1.93
CA GLN A 95 -3.98 -19.60 2.36
C GLN A 95 -5.42 -19.10 2.30
N ASP A 96 -5.64 -17.96 3.11
CA ASP A 96 -6.89 -17.20 2.97
C ASP A 96 -6.56 -15.70 2.89
N ASP A 97 -7.61 -14.90 3.08
CA ASP A 97 -7.36 -13.46 2.84
C ASP A 97 -6.43 -12.87 3.91
N LYS A 98 -6.22 -13.64 5.00
CA LYS A 98 -5.48 -13.01 6.13
C LYS A 98 -4.16 -13.75 6.38
N TYR A 99 -4.14 -15.03 6.11
CA TYR A 99 -2.97 -15.76 6.63
C TYR A 99 -2.50 -16.76 5.57
N LEU A 100 -1.18 -17.08 5.68
CA LEU A 100 -0.65 -18.32 5.08
C LEU A 100 -0.56 -19.43 6.13
N TYR A 101 -1.05 -20.64 5.64
CA TYR A 101 -1.07 -21.77 6.61
C TYR A 101 -0.10 -22.86 6.12
N MET A 102 0.76 -23.27 7.05
CA MET A 102 1.63 -24.43 6.76
C MET A 102 1.36 -25.55 7.78
N VAL A 103 0.82 -26.61 7.24
CA VAL A 103 0.50 -27.77 8.11
C VAL A 103 1.70 -28.74 8.10
N MET A 104 2.31 -28.84 9.31
CA MET A 104 3.55 -29.65 9.44
C MET A 104 3.36 -30.75 10.48
N GLU A 105 4.34 -31.66 10.37
CA GLU A 105 4.25 -32.71 11.41
C GLU A 105 4.50 -32.13 12.80
N TYR A 106 3.70 -32.66 13.71
CA TYR A 106 3.80 -32.14 15.09
C TYR A 106 4.99 -32.76 15.81
N MET A 107 5.86 -31.84 16.48
CA MET A 107 7.05 -32.30 17.23
C MET A 107 6.79 -32.16 18.74
N PRO A 108 6.35 -33.28 19.37
CA PRO A 108 5.82 -33.22 20.75
C PRO A 108 6.94 -33.08 21.78
N GLY A 109 8.20 -33.25 21.37
CA GLY A 109 9.35 -33.20 22.32
C GLY A 109 9.77 -31.76 22.61
N GLY A 110 9.05 -30.77 21.95
CA GLY A 110 9.37 -29.34 22.18
C GLY A 110 10.72 -28.97 21.55
N ASP A 111 11.21 -27.75 21.92
CA ASP A 111 12.49 -27.29 21.33
C ASP A 111 13.62 -27.45 22.35
N LEU A 112 14.84 -27.31 21.88
CA LEU A 112 16.00 -27.58 22.75
C LEU A 112 16.14 -26.47 23.82
N VAL A 113 15.45 -25.30 23.56
CA VAL A 113 15.44 -24.27 24.64
C VAL A 113 14.76 -24.85 25.89
N ASN A 114 13.61 -25.46 25.64
CA ASN A 114 12.89 -26.07 26.78
C ASN A 114 13.72 -27.17 27.45
N LEU A 115 14.43 -27.96 26.68
CA LEU A 115 15.27 -29.05 27.25
C LEU A 115 16.38 -28.46 28.13
N MET A 116 17.00 -27.37 27.65
CA MET A 116 18.14 -26.81 28.41
C MET A 116 17.63 -26.09 29.67
N SER A 117 16.40 -25.63 29.62
CA SER A 117 15.87 -24.94 30.82
C SER A 117 15.46 -25.96 31.89
N ASN A 118 15.16 -27.15 31.47
CA ASN A 118 14.65 -28.13 32.45
C ASN A 118 15.76 -29.08 32.91
N TYR A 119 16.85 -29.09 32.11
CA TYR A 119 17.89 -30.07 32.52
C TYR A 119 19.25 -29.36 32.51
N ASP A 120 20.06 -29.88 33.43
CA ASP A 120 21.49 -29.57 33.26
C ASP A 120 22.15 -30.56 32.29
N VAL A 121 22.63 -30.04 31.20
CA VAL A 121 22.98 -30.92 30.06
C VAL A 121 24.44 -31.38 30.23
N PRO A 122 24.62 -32.69 30.35
CA PRO A 122 25.98 -33.25 30.38
C PRO A 122 26.62 -33.28 28.98
N GLU A 123 27.92 -33.40 29.04
CA GLU A 123 28.65 -33.37 27.74
C GLU A 123 28.20 -34.52 26.83
N LYS A 124 27.88 -35.63 27.42
CA LYS A 124 27.42 -36.75 26.57
C LYS A 124 26.16 -36.37 25.78
N TRP A 125 25.20 -35.69 26.46
CA TRP A 125 24.00 -35.22 25.74
C TRP A 125 24.36 -34.18 24.68
N ALA A 126 25.30 -33.24 25.15
CA ALA A 126 25.72 -32.17 24.20
C ALA A 126 26.36 -32.77 22.96
N LYS A 127 27.13 -33.82 23.15
CA LYS A 127 27.71 -34.52 22.00
C LYS A 127 26.64 -35.08 21.05
N PHE A 128 25.64 -35.71 21.62
CA PHE A 128 24.55 -36.31 20.82
C PHE A 128 23.80 -35.24 20.02
N TYR A 129 23.35 -34.18 20.66
CA TYR A 129 22.50 -33.19 19.96
C TYR A 129 23.33 -32.35 19.00
N THR A 130 24.65 -32.12 19.42
CA THR A 130 25.50 -31.39 18.45
C THR A 130 25.76 -32.24 17.20
N ALA A 131 25.92 -33.51 17.39
CA ALA A 131 26.13 -34.38 16.21
C ALA A 131 24.89 -34.40 15.32
N GLU A 132 23.70 -34.45 15.91
CA GLU A 132 22.47 -34.47 15.07
C GLU A 132 22.29 -33.13 14.37
N VAL A 133 22.68 -32.05 15.04
CA VAL A 133 22.56 -30.73 14.38
C VAL A 133 23.52 -30.66 13.20
N VAL A 134 24.69 -31.22 13.39
CA VAL A 134 25.67 -31.21 12.28
C VAL A 134 25.12 -31.98 11.08
N LEU A 135 24.49 -33.15 11.33
CA LEU A 135 23.94 -33.93 10.19
C LEU A 135 22.74 -33.21 9.57
N ALA A 136 21.95 -32.57 10.45
CA ALA A 136 20.78 -31.84 9.89
C ALA A 136 21.26 -30.67 9.01
N LEU A 137 22.31 -29.94 9.44
CA LEU A 137 22.79 -28.81 8.62
C LEU A 137 23.48 -29.32 7.35
N ASP A 138 24.16 -30.42 7.51
CA ASP A 138 24.77 -31.00 6.30
C ASP A 138 23.71 -31.36 5.25
N ALA A 139 22.56 -31.87 5.76
CA ALA A 139 21.47 -32.17 4.81
C ALA A 139 20.97 -30.89 4.13
N ILE A 140 20.90 -29.83 4.89
CA ILE A 140 20.43 -28.56 4.30
C ILE A 140 21.50 -28.03 3.32
N HIS A 141 22.76 -28.08 3.70
CA HIS A 141 23.83 -27.59 2.81
C HIS A 141 23.92 -28.45 1.54
N SER A 142 23.67 -29.76 1.61
CA SER A 142 23.71 -30.64 0.42
C SER A 142 22.60 -30.27 -0.58
N MET A 143 21.55 -29.59 0.00
CA MET A 143 20.47 -29.13 -0.92
C MET A 143 20.81 -27.75 -1.48
N GLY A 144 22.08 -27.28 -1.15
CA GLY A 144 22.54 -25.99 -1.73
C GLY A 144 22.00 -24.78 -0.96
N LEU A 145 21.60 -25.04 0.34
CA LEU A 145 21.02 -23.91 1.10
C LEU A 145 21.85 -23.65 2.35
N ILE A 146 21.81 -22.34 2.72
CA ILE A 146 22.40 -21.96 4.03
C ILE A 146 21.28 -21.50 4.97
N HIS A 147 21.35 -22.06 6.21
CA HIS A 147 20.21 -21.79 7.12
C HIS A 147 20.25 -20.34 7.63
N ARG A 148 21.38 -19.84 8.28
CA ARG A 148 21.68 -18.46 8.72
C ARG A 148 20.96 -18.11 10.02
N ASP A 149 20.15 -18.98 10.53
CA ASP A 149 19.52 -18.70 11.85
C ASP A 149 19.41 -19.98 12.67
N VAL A 150 20.55 -20.62 12.81
CA VAL A 150 20.56 -21.86 13.62
C VAL A 150 20.60 -21.48 15.11
N LYS A 151 19.56 -22.02 15.82
CA LYS A 151 19.47 -21.77 17.28
C LYS A 151 18.56 -22.85 17.92
N PRO A 152 18.65 -22.87 19.26
CA PRO A 152 17.93 -23.96 19.93
C PRO A 152 16.41 -23.82 19.76
N ASP A 153 15.90 -22.65 19.42
CA ASP A 153 14.44 -22.47 19.20
C ASP A 153 13.99 -23.22 17.94
N ASN A 154 14.95 -23.32 17.01
CA ASN A 154 14.57 -23.95 15.72
C ASN A 154 14.95 -25.43 15.71
N MET A 155 15.46 -25.99 16.80
CA MET A 155 15.78 -27.42 16.91
C MET A 155 14.69 -28.14 17.73
N LEU A 156 13.81 -28.82 16.96
CA LEU A 156 12.66 -29.47 17.63
C LEU A 156 12.92 -30.97 17.80
N LEU A 157 12.22 -31.50 18.81
CA LEU A 157 12.46 -32.93 19.09
C LEU A 157 11.19 -33.73 18.79
N ASP A 158 11.45 -34.87 18.07
CA ASP A 158 10.26 -35.70 17.74
C ASP A 158 9.89 -36.61 18.92
N LYS A 159 8.92 -37.53 18.68
CA LYS A 159 8.34 -38.34 19.78
C LYS A 159 9.40 -39.27 20.40
N TYR A 160 10.49 -39.44 19.62
CA TYR A 160 11.52 -40.34 20.20
C TYR A 160 12.70 -39.53 20.73
N GLY A 161 12.58 -38.22 20.67
CA GLY A 161 13.61 -37.36 21.31
C GLY A 161 14.72 -37.01 20.32
N HIS A 162 14.54 -37.26 18.99
CA HIS A 162 15.59 -36.94 17.99
C HIS A 162 15.28 -35.58 17.35
N LEU A 163 16.31 -35.02 16.78
CA LEU A 163 16.28 -33.59 16.40
C LEU A 163 15.77 -33.46 14.96
N LYS A 164 14.98 -32.46 14.74
CA LYS A 164 14.66 -31.96 13.40
C LYS A 164 14.69 -30.43 13.38
N LEU A 165 15.14 -29.93 12.25
CA LEU A 165 15.21 -28.47 12.17
C LEU A 165 13.88 -27.90 11.65
N ALA A 166 13.57 -26.81 12.28
CA ALA A 166 12.33 -26.12 11.85
C ALA A 166 12.65 -24.64 11.61
N ASP A 167 11.75 -23.99 10.86
CA ASP A 167 11.81 -22.53 10.61
C ASP A 167 12.99 -22.20 9.68
N PHE A 168 12.65 -22.12 8.36
CA PHE A 168 13.70 -21.94 7.31
C PHE A 168 13.48 -20.60 6.62
N GLY A 169 12.91 -19.69 7.31
CA GLY A 169 12.53 -18.36 6.77
C GLY A 169 13.76 -17.53 6.41
N THR A 170 14.97 -17.91 6.93
CA THR A 170 16.16 -17.08 6.63
C THR A 170 17.10 -17.84 5.69
N CYS A 171 16.63 -19.01 5.22
CA CYS A 171 17.53 -19.82 4.38
C CYS A 171 17.71 -19.14 3.01
N MET A 172 18.87 -19.37 2.50
CA MET A 172 19.16 -18.80 1.16
C MET A 172 19.91 -19.83 0.32
N LYS A 173 19.58 -19.73 -0.96
CA LYS A 173 20.22 -20.70 -1.89
C LYS A 173 21.63 -20.21 -2.24
N MET A 174 22.55 -21.20 -2.22
CA MET A 174 23.95 -20.86 -2.52
C MET A 174 24.15 -20.80 -4.04
N ASP A 175 25.08 -19.89 -4.42
CA ASP A 175 25.42 -19.88 -5.86
C ASP A 175 26.41 -21.00 -6.21
N GLU A 176 26.85 -21.06 -7.48
CA GLU A 176 27.70 -22.17 -7.97
C GLU A 176 29.01 -22.26 -7.18
N THR A 177 29.32 -21.15 -6.54
CA THR A 177 30.59 -21.15 -5.76
C THR A 177 30.33 -21.56 -4.31
N GLY A 178 29.05 -21.85 -4.01
CA GLY A 178 28.73 -22.27 -2.62
C GLY A 178 28.61 -21.05 -1.68
N MET A 179 28.48 -19.80 -2.21
CA MET A 179 28.38 -18.57 -1.38
C MET A 179 27.03 -17.90 -1.61
N VAL A 180 26.70 -16.93 -0.61
CA VAL A 180 25.43 -16.15 -0.74
C VAL A 180 25.76 -14.68 -0.51
N ARG A 181 25.08 -13.92 -1.36
CA ARG A 181 25.23 -12.46 -1.17
C ARG A 181 23.95 -11.88 -0.54
N CYS A 182 24.19 -11.34 0.63
CA CYS A 182 23.00 -10.76 1.31
C CYS A 182 23.44 -9.49 2.04
N ASP A 183 22.58 -8.40 1.82
CA ASP A 183 22.94 -7.08 2.41
C ASP A 183 22.18 -6.86 3.71
N THR A 184 21.29 -7.88 4.02
CA THR A 184 20.49 -7.72 5.27
C THR A 184 20.99 -8.72 6.33
N ALA A 185 21.40 -8.15 7.48
CA ALA A 185 21.79 -9.05 8.59
C ALA A 185 20.54 -9.70 9.22
N VAL A 186 20.44 -11.02 8.87
CA VAL A 186 19.28 -11.76 9.42
C VAL A 186 19.80 -12.81 10.41
N GLY A 187 19.04 -12.98 11.58
CA GLY A 187 19.41 -13.99 12.60
C GLY A 187 19.24 -13.40 14.01
N THR A 188 19.09 -14.32 14.89
CA THR A 188 19.02 -13.88 16.31
C THR A 188 20.42 -13.43 16.77
N PRO A 189 20.45 -12.25 17.31
CA PRO A 189 21.72 -11.58 17.62
C PRO A 189 22.68 -12.50 18.40
N ASP A 190 22.26 -13.40 19.20
CA ASP A 190 23.18 -14.19 20.06
C ASP A 190 23.85 -15.31 19.26
N TYR A 191 23.34 -15.68 18.10
CA TYR A 191 23.90 -16.86 17.40
C TYR A 191 24.42 -16.46 16.03
N ILE A 192 24.30 -15.19 15.75
CA ILE A 192 24.66 -14.74 14.40
C ILE A 192 26.19 -14.67 14.29
N SER A 193 26.78 -15.07 13.10
CA SER A 193 28.24 -15.08 12.91
C SER A 193 28.76 -13.69 12.56
N PRO A 194 30.08 -13.41 12.80
CA PRO A 194 30.67 -12.08 12.56
C PRO A 194 30.58 -11.68 11.08
N GLU A 195 30.74 -12.60 10.15
CA GLU A 195 30.73 -12.24 8.71
C GLU A 195 29.32 -11.85 8.25
N VAL A 196 28.26 -12.55 8.86
CA VAL A 196 26.87 -12.14 8.49
C VAL A 196 26.60 -10.73 9.03
N LEU A 197 27.20 -10.37 10.19
CA LEU A 197 27.01 -9.02 10.77
C LEU A 197 27.80 -7.98 9.96
N LYS A 198 29.00 -8.41 9.41
CA LYS A 198 29.85 -7.46 8.65
C LYS A 198 29.28 -7.22 7.25
N SER A 199 28.49 -8.12 6.79
CA SER A 199 27.93 -8.02 5.42
C SER A 199 26.96 -6.84 5.31
N GLN A 200 26.66 -6.10 6.39
CA GLN A 200 25.76 -4.91 6.38
C GLN A 200 26.55 -3.66 6.01
N GLY A 201 28.04 -3.81 5.75
CA GLY A 201 28.94 -2.67 5.53
C GLY A 201 29.68 -2.81 4.20
N GLY A 202 29.11 -3.75 3.08
CA GLY A 202 29.57 -3.55 1.68
C GLY A 202 30.34 -4.79 1.19
N ASP A 203 30.75 -5.94 2.10
CA ASP A 203 31.32 -7.20 1.55
C ASP A 203 30.42 -8.38 1.91
N GLY A 204 29.19 -8.47 1.37
CA GLY A 204 27.98 -9.26 1.67
C GLY A 204 28.13 -10.73 1.22
N TYR A 205 29.48 -11.28 1.16
CA TYR A 205 29.47 -12.69 0.70
C TYR A 205 29.88 -13.62 1.86
N TYR A 206 29.01 -14.61 2.07
CA TYR A 206 29.41 -15.62 3.07
C TYR A 206 28.84 -16.99 2.67
N GLY A 207 29.45 -18.08 3.19
CA GLY A 207 29.10 -19.46 2.76
C GLY A 207 28.52 -20.25 3.95
N ARG A 208 28.53 -21.58 3.79
CA ARG A 208 27.87 -22.49 4.77
C ARG A 208 28.60 -22.44 6.12
N GLU A 209 29.84 -21.96 6.12
CA GLU A 209 30.61 -21.95 7.38
C GLU A 209 29.94 -21.02 8.42
N CYS A 210 29.12 -20.08 8.04
CA CYS A 210 28.44 -19.22 9.03
C CYS A 210 27.52 -20.06 9.93
N ASP A 211 26.89 -21.12 9.42
CA ASP A 211 26.03 -21.99 10.26
C ASP A 211 26.86 -22.75 11.30
N TRP A 212 28.09 -23.06 10.95
CA TRP A 212 28.90 -23.80 11.93
C TRP A 212 29.30 -22.90 13.10
N TRP A 213 29.37 -21.57 12.89
CA TRP A 213 29.54 -20.65 14.04
C TRP A 213 28.38 -20.80 15.03
N SER A 214 27.21 -20.86 14.48
CA SER A 214 26.03 -20.99 15.36
C SER A 214 26.06 -22.33 16.12
N VAL A 215 26.61 -23.36 15.51
CA VAL A 215 26.73 -24.65 16.22
C VAL A 215 27.70 -24.49 17.41
N GLY A 216 28.74 -23.71 17.18
CA GLY A 216 29.68 -23.44 18.30
C GLY A 216 29.01 -22.72 19.46
N VAL A 217 28.22 -21.71 19.07
CA VAL A 217 27.53 -20.95 20.14
C VAL A 217 26.53 -21.88 20.85
N PHE A 218 25.89 -22.71 20.05
CA PHE A 218 24.91 -23.67 20.64
C PHE A 218 25.60 -24.63 21.60
N LEU A 219 26.72 -25.18 21.19
CA LEU A 219 27.43 -26.13 22.07
C LEU A 219 27.91 -25.43 23.35
N PHE A 220 28.37 -24.20 23.20
CA PHE A 220 28.80 -23.44 24.40
C PHE A 220 27.61 -23.22 25.35
N GLU A 221 26.52 -22.84 24.80
CA GLU A 221 25.32 -22.57 25.64
C GLU A 221 24.85 -23.83 26.36
N MET A 222 24.94 -24.96 25.70
CA MET A 222 24.49 -26.22 26.35
C MET A 222 25.39 -26.58 27.53
N LEU A 223 26.67 -26.29 27.36
CA LEU A 223 27.60 -26.76 28.42
C LEU A 223 27.78 -25.69 29.50
N VAL A 224 27.58 -24.43 29.13
CA VAL A 224 27.92 -23.36 30.10
C VAL A 224 26.61 -22.80 30.69
N GLY A 225 25.53 -22.82 29.81
CA GLY A 225 24.20 -22.39 30.33
C GLY A 225 23.86 -21.01 29.77
N ASP A 226 24.86 -20.21 29.35
CA ASP A 226 24.61 -18.90 28.73
C ASP A 226 25.33 -18.83 27.37
N THR A 227 24.80 -17.85 26.62
CA THR A 227 25.51 -17.72 25.32
C THR A 227 26.87 -17.04 25.52
N PRO A 228 27.91 -17.36 24.64
CA PRO A 228 29.29 -16.90 24.88
C PRO A 228 29.43 -15.37 24.74
N PHE A 229 28.48 -14.78 24.03
CA PHE A 229 28.69 -13.34 23.80
C PHE A 229 27.48 -12.56 24.30
N TYR A 230 26.94 -13.06 25.32
CA TYR A 230 25.73 -12.40 25.86
C TYR A 230 26.10 -11.02 26.42
N ALA A 231 25.23 -10.05 26.16
CA ALA A 231 25.29 -8.71 26.78
C ALA A 231 23.87 -8.19 27.04
N ASP A 232 23.74 -7.12 27.91
CA ASP A 232 22.39 -6.63 28.28
C ASP A 232 21.75 -5.90 27.10
N SER A 233 22.64 -5.42 26.24
CA SER A 233 22.05 -4.72 25.07
C SER A 233 22.43 -5.44 23.78
N LEU A 234 21.53 -5.30 22.72
CA LEU A 234 21.81 -5.92 21.41
C LEU A 234 23.16 -5.42 20.84
N VAL A 235 23.43 -4.19 21.00
CA VAL A 235 24.69 -3.63 20.47
C VAL A 235 25.88 -4.23 21.24
N GLY A 236 25.66 -4.38 22.49
CA GLY A 236 26.73 -5.03 23.29
C GLY A 236 27.04 -6.45 22.79
N THR A 237 26.00 -7.17 22.53
CA THR A 237 26.23 -8.54 22.03
C THR A 237 26.95 -8.51 20.69
N TYR A 238 26.56 -7.59 19.78
CA TYR A 238 27.25 -7.49 18.47
C TYR A 238 28.72 -7.14 18.66
N SER A 239 28.97 -6.16 19.60
CA SER A 239 30.36 -5.78 19.88
C SER A 239 31.20 -6.97 20.37
N LYS A 240 30.64 -7.76 21.22
CA LYS A 240 31.41 -8.92 21.73
C LYS A 240 31.64 -9.96 20.63
N ILE A 241 30.59 -10.11 19.74
CA ILE A 241 30.76 -11.09 18.66
C ILE A 241 31.87 -10.60 17.71
N MET A 242 31.87 -9.30 17.36
CA MET A 242 32.90 -8.78 16.42
C MET A 242 34.29 -8.85 17.05
N ASP A 243 34.32 -8.82 18.43
CA ASP A 243 35.63 -8.93 19.12
C ASP A 243 35.78 -10.34 19.74
N HIS A 244 35.28 -11.36 19.04
CA HIS A 244 35.18 -12.73 19.59
C HIS A 244 36.58 -13.25 19.97
N LYS A 245 37.66 -12.76 19.41
CA LYS A 245 39.01 -13.24 19.77
C LYS A 245 39.36 -12.86 21.21
N ASN A 246 38.79 -11.74 21.63
CA ASN A 246 39.11 -11.31 23.02
C ASN A 246 37.91 -11.53 23.95
N SER A 247 36.80 -11.66 23.48
CA SER A 247 35.60 -11.64 24.34
C SER A 247 35.17 -13.08 24.68
N LEU A 248 35.65 -14.07 23.96
CA LEU A 248 35.25 -15.45 24.29
C LEU A 248 36.03 -15.94 25.51
N HIS A 249 35.22 -16.19 26.63
CA HIS A 249 35.86 -16.68 27.87
C HIS A 249 35.00 -17.79 28.47
N PHE A 250 35.79 -18.84 28.99
CA PHE A 250 35.06 -19.95 29.65
C PHE A 250 35.12 -19.76 31.17
N PRO A 251 33.94 -19.81 31.80
CA PRO A 251 33.96 -19.63 33.26
C PRO A 251 34.69 -20.78 33.96
N ASP A 252 35.51 -20.39 35.05
CA ASP A 252 36.35 -21.38 35.75
C ASP A 252 35.48 -22.35 36.57
N ASP A 253 34.25 -21.97 36.73
CA ASP A 253 33.40 -22.80 37.63
C ASP A 253 32.64 -23.87 36.83
N VAL A 254 32.84 -23.93 35.51
CA VAL A 254 32.09 -24.94 34.73
C VAL A 254 33.10 -25.96 34.18
N GLU A 255 32.87 -27.26 34.52
CA GLU A 255 33.81 -28.32 34.06
C GLU A 255 33.50 -28.71 32.61
N ILE A 256 34.41 -28.28 31.69
CA ILE A 256 34.27 -28.61 30.26
C ILE A 256 35.55 -29.33 29.81
N SER A 257 35.37 -30.44 29.07
CA SER A 257 36.55 -31.23 28.65
C SER A 257 37.41 -30.44 27.64
N LYS A 258 38.66 -30.89 27.54
CA LYS A 258 39.59 -30.21 26.60
C LYS A 258 39.09 -30.33 25.15
N HIS A 259 38.58 -31.46 24.85
CA HIS A 259 38.10 -31.64 23.47
C HIS A 259 36.87 -30.79 23.18
N ALA A 260 35.96 -30.58 24.15
CA ALA A 260 34.77 -29.72 23.95
C ALA A 260 35.20 -28.26 23.77
N LYS A 261 36.18 -27.81 24.62
CA LYS A 261 36.66 -26.42 24.48
C LYS A 261 37.33 -26.20 23.12
N ASN A 262 38.09 -27.29 22.78
CA ASN A 262 38.77 -27.17 21.46
C ASN A 262 37.75 -27.07 20.32
N LEU A 263 36.71 -27.89 20.34
CA LEU A 263 35.69 -27.84 19.27
C LEU A 263 34.97 -26.48 19.26
N ILE A 264 34.59 -25.94 20.43
CA ILE A 264 33.89 -24.63 20.49
C ILE A 264 34.81 -23.54 19.93
N CYS A 265 36.06 -23.56 20.28
CA CYS A 265 36.99 -22.51 19.81
C CYS A 265 37.27 -22.68 18.31
N ALA A 266 37.25 -23.97 17.90
CA ALA A 266 37.47 -24.19 16.45
C ALA A 266 36.30 -23.65 15.62
N PHE A 267 35.05 -23.67 16.17
CA PHE A 267 33.89 -23.09 15.45
C PHE A 267 33.89 -21.57 15.57
N LEU A 268 34.23 -21.01 16.80
CA LEU A 268 34.04 -19.56 17.07
C LEU A 268 35.35 -18.82 16.75
N THR A 269 35.77 -18.93 15.46
CA THR A 269 36.93 -18.19 14.92
C THR A 269 36.52 -17.53 13.60
N ASP A 270 37.47 -16.78 13.03
CA ASP A 270 37.14 -16.15 11.75
C ASP A 270 36.82 -17.20 10.67
N ARG A 271 36.02 -16.74 9.67
CA ARG A 271 35.46 -17.72 8.70
C ARG A 271 36.57 -18.39 7.90
N ASP A 272 37.72 -17.79 7.75
CA ASP A 272 38.78 -18.35 6.87
C ASP A 272 39.44 -19.58 7.52
N VAL A 273 39.35 -19.64 8.79
CA VAL A 273 40.06 -20.79 9.43
C VAL A 273 39.05 -21.60 10.26
N ARG A 274 37.82 -21.33 10.04
CA ARG A 274 36.79 -21.97 10.89
C ARG A 274 36.64 -23.44 10.48
N LEU A 275 36.46 -24.27 11.55
CA LEU A 275 36.17 -25.70 11.29
C LEU A 275 34.86 -25.87 10.51
N GLY A 276 34.93 -26.68 9.39
CA GLY A 276 33.69 -26.94 8.56
C GLY A 276 33.79 -26.21 7.22
N ARG A 277 34.84 -25.34 7.09
CA ARG A 277 35.00 -24.64 5.80
C ARG A 277 35.31 -25.62 4.68
N ASN A 278 36.19 -26.65 5.01
CA ASN A 278 36.60 -27.60 3.95
C ASN A 278 35.66 -28.80 3.90
N GLY A 279 34.47 -28.61 4.50
CA GLY A 279 33.52 -29.73 4.42
C GLY A 279 33.19 -30.28 5.82
N VAL A 280 32.12 -31.08 5.88
CA VAL A 280 31.57 -31.55 7.17
C VAL A 280 32.44 -32.68 7.72
N GLU A 281 33.30 -33.30 6.88
CA GLU A 281 34.07 -34.47 7.32
C GLU A 281 35.08 -34.09 8.42
N GLU A 282 35.62 -32.92 8.35
CA GLU A 282 36.56 -32.54 9.45
C GLU A 282 35.83 -32.35 10.78
N ILE A 283 34.61 -31.92 10.68
CA ILE A 283 33.85 -31.79 11.94
C ILE A 283 33.55 -33.18 12.51
N LYS A 284 33.17 -34.16 11.62
CA LYS A 284 32.79 -35.50 12.08
C LYS A 284 33.99 -36.22 12.71
N HIS A 285 35.24 -35.89 12.29
CA HIS A 285 36.43 -36.62 12.78
C HIS A 285 36.99 -35.94 14.04
N HIS A 286 36.36 -34.85 14.43
CA HIS A 286 36.87 -34.22 15.66
C HIS A 286 36.71 -35.15 16.88
N PRO A 287 37.74 -35.23 17.80
CA PRO A 287 37.79 -36.18 18.92
C PRO A 287 36.63 -35.98 19.91
N PHE A 288 36.05 -34.78 19.90
CA PHE A 288 34.90 -34.56 20.82
C PHE A 288 33.76 -35.54 20.51
N PHE A 289 33.64 -35.98 19.20
CA PHE A 289 32.47 -36.79 18.83
C PHE A 289 32.80 -38.29 18.94
N LYS A 290 33.99 -38.66 19.44
CA LYS A 290 34.23 -40.10 19.70
C LYS A 290 33.28 -40.63 20.78
N SER A 291 32.46 -41.57 20.25
CA SER A 291 31.45 -42.10 21.20
C SER A 291 31.31 -43.60 21.02
N ASP A 292 30.95 -44.34 22.16
CA ASP A 292 30.71 -45.80 22.04
C ASP A 292 29.21 -46.09 21.90
N GLN A 293 28.37 -45.00 21.92
CA GLN A 293 26.90 -45.23 21.92
C GLN A 293 26.35 -45.13 20.49
N TRP A 294 27.01 -44.37 19.66
CA TRP A 294 26.47 -44.19 18.29
C TRP A 294 27.62 -43.89 17.33
N ASN A 295 27.33 -44.15 16.07
CA ASN A 295 28.19 -43.60 14.99
C ASN A 295 27.38 -42.68 14.07
N TRP A 296 28.07 -41.94 13.17
CA TRP A 296 27.39 -40.86 12.41
C TRP A 296 26.29 -41.46 11.52
N ASP A 297 26.36 -42.78 11.13
CA ASP A 297 25.37 -43.38 10.20
C ASP A 297 24.15 -43.89 10.95
N ASN A 298 24.31 -44.09 12.29
CA ASN A 298 23.13 -44.76 12.91
C ASN A 298 22.62 -43.94 14.10
N ILE A 299 23.15 -42.78 14.31
CA ILE A 299 22.86 -42.01 15.54
C ILE A 299 21.35 -41.77 15.65
N ARG A 300 20.59 -41.72 14.58
CA ARG A 300 19.14 -41.43 14.65
C ARG A 300 18.37 -42.68 15.09
N GLU A 301 19.01 -43.81 14.88
CA GLU A 301 18.30 -45.05 15.27
C GLU A 301 18.67 -45.45 16.70
N THR A 302 19.59 -44.70 17.30
CA THR A 302 19.96 -45.05 18.70
C THR A 302 19.03 -44.32 19.68
N ALA A 303 19.15 -44.73 20.97
CA ALA A 303 18.27 -44.10 21.98
C ALA A 303 18.74 -42.66 22.26
N ALA A 304 17.73 -41.71 22.12
CA ALA A 304 18.06 -40.29 22.43
C ALA A 304 18.19 -40.08 23.95
N PRO A 305 18.98 -39.07 24.33
CA PRO A 305 19.20 -38.82 25.77
C PRO A 305 17.88 -38.55 26.52
N VAL A 306 17.01 -37.79 25.86
CA VAL A 306 15.73 -37.53 26.55
C VAL A 306 14.58 -37.95 25.61
N VAL A 307 13.91 -39.02 26.02
CA VAL A 307 12.70 -39.43 25.27
C VAL A 307 11.47 -38.88 26.00
N PRO A 308 10.65 -38.00 25.30
CA PRO A 308 9.52 -37.35 25.96
C PRO A 308 8.44 -38.36 26.39
N GLU A 309 7.97 -38.23 27.57
CA GLU A 309 6.84 -39.07 28.01
C GLU A 309 5.51 -38.38 27.67
N LEU A 310 4.87 -38.97 26.66
CA LEU A 310 3.66 -38.29 26.15
C LEU A 310 2.42 -39.08 26.58
N SER A 311 1.34 -38.40 27.12
CA SER A 311 0.09 -39.05 27.61
C SER A 311 -0.87 -39.31 26.44
N SER A 312 -0.76 -38.48 25.35
CA SER A 312 -1.65 -38.65 24.20
C SER A 312 -1.00 -38.01 22.96
N ASP A 313 -1.65 -38.14 21.73
CA ASP A 313 -1.08 -37.58 20.48
C ASP A 313 -1.23 -36.06 20.44
N ILE A 314 -1.97 -35.43 21.40
CA ILE A 314 -2.10 -33.95 21.39
C ILE A 314 -1.33 -33.37 22.59
N ASP A 315 -0.63 -34.28 23.28
CA ASP A 315 0.08 -33.80 24.48
C ASP A 315 1.07 -32.69 24.10
N SER A 316 0.86 -31.49 24.77
CA SER A 316 1.75 -30.34 24.47
C SER A 316 2.45 -29.87 25.74
N SER A 317 2.75 -30.81 26.70
CA SER A 317 3.32 -30.46 28.02
C SER A 317 4.75 -29.95 27.87
N ASN A 318 5.37 -30.33 26.78
CA ASN A 318 6.77 -29.87 26.62
C ASN A 318 6.82 -28.48 25.97
N PHE A 319 5.62 -27.85 25.80
CA PHE A 319 5.56 -26.45 25.31
C PHE A 319 5.01 -25.54 26.43
N ASP A 320 5.59 -24.36 26.53
CA ASP A 320 5.11 -23.40 27.57
C ASP A 320 3.74 -22.83 27.17
N ASP A 321 2.95 -22.48 28.19
CA ASP A 321 1.62 -21.88 27.91
C ASP A 321 1.80 -20.44 27.40
N ILE A 322 1.10 -20.20 26.26
CA ILE A 322 1.20 -18.85 25.66
C ILE A 322 -0.12 -18.11 25.93
N GLU A 323 -0.01 -16.92 26.60
CA GLU A 323 -1.22 -16.13 26.92
C GLU A 323 -1.88 -15.63 25.63
N ASP A 324 -3.26 -15.75 25.59
CA ASP A 324 -4.06 -15.26 24.44
C ASP A 324 -4.10 -13.73 24.42
N ASP A 325 -3.34 -13.07 23.50
CA ASP A 325 -3.49 -11.60 23.36
C ASP A 325 -4.82 -11.28 22.67
N LYS A 326 -5.81 -11.00 23.39
CA LYS A 326 -7.19 -10.59 22.99
C LYS A 326 -7.15 -9.30 22.19
N GLY A 327 -5.92 -8.96 21.54
CA GLY A 327 -5.93 -7.68 20.82
C GLY A 327 -6.40 -7.86 19.37
N ASP A 328 -7.20 -6.89 18.77
CA ASP A 328 -7.78 -6.81 17.41
C ASP A 328 -6.70 -7.09 16.35
N VAL A 329 -6.73 -8.34 15.68
CA VAL A 329 -5.87 -8.71 14.55
C VAL A 329 -5.97 -7.64 13.46
N GLU A 330 -4.90 -6.82 13.32
CA GLU A 330 -4.83 -5.78 12.27
C GLU A 330 -5.00 -6.39 10.88
N THR A 331 -5.96 -5.78 10.00
CA THR A 331 -6.28 -6.28 8.65
C THR A 331 -6.02 -5.18 7.62
N PHE A 332 -5.85 -5.68 6.38
CA PHE A 332 -5.62 -4.68 5.30
C PHE A 332 -6.78 -3.68 5.24
N PRO A 333 -6.44 -2.39 5.08
CA PRO A 333 -7.54 -1.43 4.85
C PRO A 333 -8.22 -1.65 3.49
N ILE A 334 -9.51 -1.35 3.46
CA ILE A 334 -10.22 -1.51 2.18
C ILE A 334 -9.64 -0.51 1.16
N PRO A 335 -8.97 -1.05 0.08
CA PRO A 335 -8.28 -0.17 -0.89
C PRO A 335 -9.28 0.58 -1.77
N LYS A 336 -9.00 1.89 -1.95
CA LYS A 336 -9.84 2.75 -2.83
C LYS A 336 -9.41 2.59 -4.29
N ALA A 337 -8.16 1.97 -4.48
CA ALA A 337 -7.65 1.55 -5.81
C ALA A 337 -6.92 0.21 -5.68
N PHE A 338 -6.73 -0.44 -6.92
CA PHE A 338 -6.12 -1.79 -6.87
C PHE A 338 -4.68 -1.70 -6.31
N VAL A 339 -4.47 -2.43 -5.17
CA VAL A 339 -3.14 -2.38 -4.50
C VAL A 339 -2.49 -3.77 -4.60
N GLY A 340 -3.30 -4.79 -4.94
CA GLY A 340 -2.79 -6.14 -5.22
C GLY A 340 -2.07 -6.74 -4.01
N ASN A 341 -2.69 -6.66 -2.79
CA ASN A 341 -2.00 -7.16 -1.57
C ASN A 341 -1.88 -8.69 -1.59
N GLN A 342 -2.74 -9.38 -2.42
CA GLN A 342 -2.72 -10.87 -2.39
C GLN A 342 -1.76 -11.40 -3.46
N LEU A 343 -1.14 -10.57 -4.28
CA LEU A 343 -0.35 -11.04 -5.43
C LEU A 343 0.95 -11.73 -4.96
N PRO A 344 1.60 -11.29 -3.96
CA PRO A 344 2.87 -11.94 -3.58
C PRO A 344 2.65 -13.38 -3.07
N PHE A 345 1.42 -13.72 -2.88
CA PHE A 345 1.22 -15.03 -2.21
C PHE A 345 0.64 -16.04 -3.20
N ILE A 346 0.49 -15.67 -4.41
CA ILE A 346 -0.03 -16.60 -5.43
C ILE A 346 1.00 -17.70 -5.67
N GLY A 347 0.52 -18.99 -5.56
CA GLY A 347 1.41 -20.15 -5.81
C GLY A 347 1.86 -20.78 -4.48
N PHE A 348 1.33 -20.18 -3.36
CA PHE A 348 1.76 -20.70 -2.04
C PHE A 348 1.06 -22.05 -1.75
N THR A 349 -0.17 -22.27 -2.25
CA THR A 349 -0.96 -23.48 -1.92
C THR A 349 -0.24 -24.73 -2.45
N TYR A 350 -0.06 -25.72 -1.52
CA TYR A 350 0.63 -26.99 -1.82
C TYR A 350 -0.07 -28.15 -1.10
N TYR A 351 -0.26 -29.24 -1.85
CA TYR A 351 -0.84 -30.47 -1.26
C TYR A 351 0.08 -31.66 -1.58
N ARG A 352 0.68 -32.39 -0.52
CA ARG A 352 1.70 -33.48 -0.64
C ARG A 352 1.06 -34.76 -1.18
N ASP A 353 -0.23 -35.11 -1.11
CA ASP A 353 -0.81 -36.37 -1.67
C ASP A 353 -2.13 -36.04 -2.36
N ASN A 354 -2.18 -35.99 -3.71
CA ASN A 354 -3.22 -35.94 -4.76
C ASN A 354 -4.33 -36.96 -4.51
N LEU A 355 -4.26 -37.85 -3.34
CA LEU A 355 -5.31 -38.90 -3.26
C LEU A 355 -6.60 -38.33 -2.65
N TYR A 356 -6.56 -37.28 -1.91
CA TYR A 356 -7.75 -36.62 -1.33
C TYR A 356 -8.45 -35.74 -2.37
N PHE A 357 -7.78 -35.21 -3.39
CA PHE A 357 -8.35 -34.34 -4.43
C PHE A 357 -8.90 -35.18 -5.59
N GLN A 358 -8.38 -36.43 -5.76
CA GLN A 358 -8.89 -37.31 -6.85
C GLN A 358 -10.28 -37.87 -6.49
N LYS A 359 -10.52 -38.04 -5.21
CA LYS A 359 -11.85 -38.59 -4.80
C LYS A 359 -12.89 -37.47 -4.71
N LYS A 360 -12.45 -36.24 -4.37
CA LYS A 360 -13.39 -35.09 -4.31
C LYS A 360 -13.63 -34.52 -5.71
N ILE A 361 -12.62 -34.61 -6.62
CA ILE A 361 -12.76 -34.13 -8.02
C ILE A 361 -13.67 -35.09 -8.79
N SER A 362 -13.62 -36.37 -8.45
CA SER A 362 -14.50 -37.37 -9.09
C SER A 362 -15.96 -37.21 -8.62
N LYS A 363 -16.14 -36.80 -7.43
CA LYS A 363 -17.51 -36.59 -6.91
C LYS A 363 -18.08 -35.25 -7.40
N LEU A 364 -17.25 -34.33 -7.63
CA LEU A 364 -17.68 -33.00 -8.08
C LEU A 364 -17.90 -33.01 -9.59
N GLU A 365 -17.13 -33.85 -10.30
CA GLU A 365 -17.38 -34.03 -11.74
C GLU A 365 -18.73 -34.71 -11.99
N GLU A 366 -19.08 -35.47 -11.02
CA GLU A 366 -20.39 -36.15 -11.13
C GLU A 366 -21.53 -35.19 -10.75
N GLN A 367 -21.26 -34.29 -9.89
CA GLN A 367 -22.29 -33.32 -9.46
C GLN A 367 -22.45 -32.22 -10.51
N LEU A 368 -21.38 -31.80 -11.11
CA LEU A 368 -21.45 -30.79 -12.19
C LEU A 368 -22.12 -31.39 -13.43
N SER A 369 -21.90 -32.65 -13.70
CA SER A 369 -22.59 -33.32 -14.81
C SER A 369 -24.09 -33.44 -14.54
N ASN A 370 -24.46 -33.60 -13.31
CA ASN A 370 -25.91 -33.71 -12.97
C ASN A 370 -26.58 -32.33 -13.00
N GLU A 371 -25.82 -31.26 -12.66
CA GLU A 371 -26.38 -29.89 -12.66
C GLU A 371 -26.50 -29.37 -14.09
N LEU A 372 -25.55 -29.78 -14.94
CA LEU A 372 -25.64 -29.37 -16.36
C LEU A 372 -26.81 -30.08 -17.06
N GLN A 373 -27.13 -31.29 -16.58
CA GLN A 373 -28.30 -32.02 -17.12
C GLN A 373 -29.61 -31.43 -16.60
N ALA A 374 -29.60 -30.92 -15.41
CA ALA A 374 -30.81 -30.30 -14.83
C ALA A 374 -31.06 -28.92 -15.46
N LYS A 375 -29.96 -28.24 -15.81
CA LYS A 375 -30.10 -26.92 -16.47
C LYS A 375 -30.60 -27.08 -17.91
N ASP A 376 -30.18 -28.17 -18.57
CA ASP A 376 -30.67 -28.45 -19.94
C ASP A 376 -32.15 -28.85 -19.93
N GLU A 377 -32.59 -29.46 -18.87
CA GLU A 377 -34.02 -29.84 -18.77
C GLU A 377 -34.89 -28.63 -18.43
N LEU A 378 -34.35 -27.69 -17.68
CA LEU A 378 -35.10 -26.46 -17.32
C LEU A 378 -35.18 -25.52 -18.53
N GLU A 379 -34.12 -25.49 -19.28
CA GLU A 379 -34.12 -24.65 -20.50
C GLU A 379 -35.07 -25.23 -21.56
N GLN A 380 -35.22 -26.52 -21.64
CA GLN A 380 -36.19 -27.15 -22.56
C GLN A 380 -37.63 -26.92 -22.09
N LYS A 381 -37.82 -26.81 -20.85
CA LYS A 381 -39.18 -26.55 -20.30
C LYS A 381 -39.58 -25.09 -20.55
N TYR A 382 -38.65 -24.14 -20.41
CA TYR A 382 -38.96 -22.72 -20.64
C TYR A 382 -39.20 -22.46 -22.14
N ARG A 383 -38.52 -23.24 -22.99
CA ARG A 383 -38.75 -23.14 -24.44
C ARG A 383 -40.13 -23.66 -24.83
N LYS A 384 -40.52 -24.71 -24.23
CA LYS A 384 -41.85 -25.27 -24.55
C LYS A 384 -42.97 -24.35 -24.06
N ASN A 385 -42.73 -23.65 -22.99
CA ASN A 385 -43.76 -22.74 -22.43
C ASN A 385 -43.89 -21.48 -23.30
N VAL A 386 -42.74 -21.04 -23.82
CA VAL A 386 -42.80 -19.82 -24.66
C VAL A 386 -43.42 -20.17 -26.02
N GLU A 387 -43.15 -21.38 -26.55
CA GLU A 387 -43.76 -21.82 -27.82
C GLU A 387 -45.28 -22.02 -27.67
N SER A 388 -45.66 -22.48 -26.56
CA SER A 388 -47.12 -22.66 -26.33
C SER A 388 -47.81 -21.30 -26.16
N ALA A 389 -47.13 -20.35 -25.54
CA ALA A 389 -47.71 -19.01 -25.35
C ALA A 389 -47.83 -18.27 -26.69
N VAL A 390 -46.84 -18.49 -27.55
CA VAL A 390 -46.90 -17.84 -28.88
C VAL A 390 -48.02 -18.49 -29.71
N ARG A 391 -48.25 -19.77 -29.61
CA ARG A 391 -49.33 -20.46 -30.35
C ARG A 391 -50.71 -20.00 -29.86
N GLN A 392 -50.78 -19.76 -28.61
CA GLN A 392 -52.07 -19.29 -28.05
C GLN A 392 -52.37 -17.86 -28.53
N LEU A 393 -51.38 -17.04 -28.58
CA LEU A 393 -51.60 -15.65 -29.03
C LEU A 393 -51.93 -15.62 -30.52
N GLU A 394 -51.42 -16.56 -31.32
CA GLU A 394 -51.75 -16.63 -32.75
C GLU A 394 -53.18 -17.12 -32.97
N ARG A 395 -53.59 -17.98 -32.10
CA ARG A 395 -54.99 -18.44 -32.19
C ARG A 395 -55.98 -17.33 -31.82
N GLU A 396 -55.66 -16.55 -30.79
CA GLU A 396 -56.54 -15.42 -30.38
C GLU A 396 -56.58 -14.34 -31.46
N LYS A 397 -55.47 -14.18 -32.11
CA LYS A 397 -55.45 -13.23 -33.24
C LYS A 397 -56.37 -13.71 -34.37
N ALA A 398 -56.34 -14.94 -34.70
CA ALA A 398 -57.16 -15.48 -35.79
C ALA A 398 -58.66 -15.36 -35.48
N LEU A 399 -58.94 -15.55 -34.22
CA LEU A 399 -60.36 -15.47 -33.83
C LEU A 399 -60.86 -14.02 -33.88
N LEU A 400 -60.01 -13.13 -33.47
CA LEU A 400 -60.43 -11.70 -33.47
C LEU A 400 -60.47 -11.17 -34.90
N GLN A 401 -59.66 -11.72 -35.77
CA GLN A 401 -59.70 -11.33 -37.20
C GLN A 401 -60.99 -11.81 -37.86
N HIS A 402 -61.38 -12.97 -37.53
CA HIS A 402 -62.65 -13.49 -38.08
C HIS A 402 -63.85 -12.67 -37.57
N LYS A 403 -63.83 -12.36 -36.28
CA LYS A 403 -64.94 -11.55 -35.72
C LYS A 403 -64.96 -10.15 -36.32
N ASN A 404 -63.80 -9.60 -36.60
CA ASN A 404 -63.71 -8.26 -37.23
C ASN A 404 -64.27 -8.29 -38.66
N THR A 405 -64.01 -9.36 -39.35
CA THR A 405 -64.56 -9.48 -40.72
C THR A 405 -66.09 -9.61 -40.68
N GLU A 406 -66.58 -10.30 -39.68
CA GLU A 406 -68.04 -10.44 -39.53
C GLU A 406 -68.70 -9.09 -39.18
N TYR A 407 -68.04 -8.27 -38.25
CA TYR A 407 -68.56 -6.93 -37.91
C TYR A 407 -68.54 -6.02 -39.15
N GLN A 408 -67.54 -6.28 -39.96
CA GLN A 408 -67.46 -5.46 -41.20
C GLN A 408 -68.60 -5.79 -42.16
N ARG A 409 -68.85 -7.03 -42.31
CA ARG A 409 -69.95 -7.43 -43.20
C ARG A 409 -71.31 -6.92 -42.69
N LYS A 410 -71.50 -6.99 -41.34
CA LYS A 410 -72.78 -6.55 -40.74
C LYS A 410 -72.91 -5.02 -40.83
N ALA A 411 -71.80 -4.36 -40.68
CA ALA A 411 -71.82 -2.87 -40.77
C ALA A 411 -72.14 -2.43 -42.20
N GLU A 412 -71.66 -3.20 -43.21
CA GLU A 412 -71.94 -2.87 -44.62
C GLU A 412 -73.41 -3.15 -44.97
N HIS A 413 -73.90 -4.23 -44.42
CA HIS A 413 -75.33 -4.55 -44.65
C HIS A 413 -76.25 -3.50 -44.04
N GLU A 414 -75.90 -3.02 -42.83
CA GLU A 414 -76.75 -2.02 -42.15
C GLU A 414 -76.60 -0.65 -42.82
N ALA A 415 -75.44 -0.37 -43.41
CA ALA A 415 -75.24 0.89 -44.16
C ALA A 415 -76.09 0.91 -45.43
N ASP A 416 -76.17 -0.25 -46.04
CA ASP A 416 -77.02 -0.35 -47.25
C ASP A 416 -78.51 -0.18 -46.90
N LYS A 417 -78.95 -0.77 -45.75
CA LYS A 417 -80.34 -0.60 -45.29
C LYS A 417 -80.64 0.87 -44.94
N LYS A 418 -79.64 1.50 -44.36
CA LYS A 418 -79.78 2.94 -44.05
C LYS A 418 -79.96 3.75 -45.35
N ARG A 419 -79.13 3.42 -46.34
CA ARG A 419 -79.22 4.15 -47.62
C ARG A 419 -80.58 3.97 -48.28
N ASN A 420 -81.08 2.74 -48.19
CA ASN A 420 -82.41 2.47 -48.78
C ASN A 420 -83.52 3.23 -48.04
N LEU A 421 -83.42 3.32 -46.69
CA LEU A 421 -84.45 4.02 -45.88
C LEU A 421 -84.33 5.53 -46.08
N GLU A 422 -83.08 5.98 -46.33
CA GLU A 422 -82.89 7.43 -46.62
C GLU A 422 -83.55 7.79 -47.94
N ASN A 423 -83.32 6.90 -48.92
CA ASN A 423 -83.97 7.14 -50.22
C ASN A 423 -85.50 7.13 -50.11
N GLU A 424 -86.02 6.17 -49.24
CA GLU A 424 -87.48 6.09 -49.02
C GLU A 424 -88.01 7.35 -48.31
N VAL A 425 -87.26 7.84 -47.30
CA VAL A 425 -87.68 9.06 -46.58
C VAL A 425 -87.70 10.24 -47.56
N ASN A 426 -86.68 10.30 -48.45
CA ASN A 426 -86.61 11.42 -49.41
C ASN A 426 -87.78 11.37 -50.41
N SER A 427 -88.07 10.16 -50.83
CA SER A 427 -89.21 9.99 -51.76
C SER A 427 -90.54 10.38 -51.10
N LEU A 428 -90.79 9.89 -49.79
CA LEU A 428 -92.04 10.21 -49.05
C LEU A 428 -92.13 11.72 -48.76
N LYS A 429 -90.96 12.35 -48.57
CA LYS A 429 -90.92 13.82 -48.36
C LYS A 429 -91.34 14.55 -49.63
N ASP A 430 -90.76 14.06 -50.76
CA ASP A 430 -91.09 14.70 -52.04
C ASP A 430 -92.58 14.52 -52.39
N GLN A 431 -93.14 13.26 -52.15
CA GLN A 431 -94.58 13.00 -52.41
C GLN A 431 -95.46 13.86 -51.49
N LEU A 432 -95.02 14.03 -50.19
CA LEU A 432 -95.80 14.86 -49.24
C LEU A 432 -95.77 16.33 -49.68
N GLU A 433 -94.63 16.80 -50.20
CA GLU A 433 -94.50 18.22 -50.63
C GLU A 433 -95.31 18.47 -51.91
N ASP A 434 -95.21 17.50 -52.86
CA ASP A 434 -95.99 17.61 -54.11
C ASP A 434 -97.50 17.61 -53.83
N LEU A 435 -98.03 16.79 -52.85
CA LEU A 435 -99.47 16.72 -52.50
C LEU A 435 -99.89 17.97 -51.70
N LYS A 436 -98.96 18.63 -50.95
CA LYS A 436 -99.25 19.89 -50.23
C LYS A 436 -99.35 21.06 -51.20
N LYS A 437 -98.68 20.91 -52.45
CA LYS A 437 -98.67 22.02 -53.42
C LYS A 437 -99.89 21.93 -54.35
N ARG A 438 -100.54 20.67 -54.64
CA ARG A 438 -101.59 20.42 -55.65
C ARG A 438 -102.97 20.49 -54.99
N ASN A 439 -103.31 20.99 -53.61
CA ASN A 439 -104.74 20.91 -53.22
C ASN A 439 -104.91 21.47 -51.80
N GLN A 440 -105.42 22.84 -51.66
CA GLN A 440 -105.77 23.51 -50.38
C GLN A 440 -107.28 23.60 -50.21
N ASN A 441 -108.17 22.48 -50.83
CA ASN A 441 -109.58 22.75 -50.46
C ASN A 441 -110.39 21.45 -50.54
N SER A 442 -109.72 20.14 -49.94
CA SER A 442 -110.61 18.95 -49.88
C SER A 442 -110.24 18.10 -48.66
N GLN A 443 -111.21 17.82 -47.68
CA GLN A 443 -111.14 16.99 -46.46
C GLN A 443 -110.53 15.61 -46.75
N ILE A 444 -110.49 15.05 -47.93
CA ILE A 444 -109.90 13.75 -48.31
C ILE A 444 -108.40 13.93 -48.57
N SER A 445 -107.95 15.02 -49.00
CA SER A 445 -106.53 15.36 -49.25
C SER A 445 -105.80 15.64 -47.93
N ASN A 446 -106.48 16.16 -46.89
CA ASN A 446 -105.88 16.38 -45.56
C ASN A 446 -105.69 15.05 -44.80
N GLU A 447 -106.56 14.05 -45.03
CA GLU A 447 -106.37 12.72 -44.39
C GLU A 447 -105.22 11.95 -45.06
N LYS A 448 -105.04 12.11 -46.35
CA LYS A 448 -103.93 11.45 -47.06
C LYS A 448 -102.59 12.13 -46.71
N ILE A 449 -102.60 13.46 -46.47
CA ILE A 449 -101.40 14.19 -46.00
C ILE A 449 -101.03 13.74 -44.58
N ASN A 450 -102.03 13.54 -43.71
CA ASN A 450 -101.74 13.04 -42.35
C ASN A 450 -101.23 11.60 -42.37
N GLN A 451 -101.76 10.81 -43.32
CA GLN A 451 -101.28 9.42 -43.44
C GLN A 451 -99.83 9.40 -43.98
N LEU A 452 -99.45 10.24 -44.97
CA LEU A 452 -98.07 10.29 -45.52
C LEU A 452 -97.10 10.88 -44.49
N GLN A 453 -97.65 11.82 -43.63
CA GLN A 453 -96.80 12.37 -42.54
C GLN A 453 -96.51 11.31 -41.47
N ARG A 454 -97.46 10.50 -41.20
CA ARG A 454 -97.22 9.41 -40.22
C ARG A 454 -96.26 8.37 -40.78
N GLN A 455 -96.41 8.07 -42.08
CA GLN A 455 -95.49 7.09 -42.70
C GLN A 455 -94.07 7.68 -42.79
N LEU A 456 -93.97 8.94 -43.00
CA LEU A 456 -92.64 9.59 -43.03
C LEU A 456 -92.02 9.62 -41.63
N ASP A 457 -92.85 9.94 -40.60
CA ASP A 457 -92.31 9.94 -39.22
C ASP A 457 -91.87 8.53 -38.80
N GLU A 458 -92.61 7.53 -39.23
CA GLU A 458 -92.21 6.13 -38.89
C GLU A 458 -90.93 5.74 -39.65
N ALA A 459 -90.84 6.13 -40.92
CA ALA A 459 -89.61 5.82 -41.69
C ALA A 459 -88.41 6.60 -41.14
N ASN A 460 -88.60 7.84 -40.63
CA ASN A 460 -87.51 8.63 -39.99
C ASN A 460 -87.09 8.03 -38.65
N SER A 461 -88.06 7.57 -37.89
CA SER A 461 -87.70 6.92 -36.61
C SER A 461 -86.90 5.62 -36.87
N LEU A 462 -87.27 4.89 -37.92
CA LEU A 462 -86.53 3.64 -38.23
C LEU A 462 -85.14 3.97 -38.80
N LEU A 463 -84.98 5.04 -39.58
CA LEU A 463 -83.66 5.48 -40.11
C LEU A 463 -82.74 5.91 -38.97
N ARG A 464 -83.33 6.62 -37.98
CA ARG A 464 -82.49 7.03 -36.82
C ARG A 464 -82.01 5.82 -36.03
N SER A 465 -82.86 4.85 -35.80
CA SER A 465 -82.46 3.64 -35.06
C SER A 465 -81.42 2.83 -35.85
N GLU A 466 -81.56 2.72 -37.16
CA GLU A 466 -80.62 1.95 -37.97
C GLU A 466 -79.29 2.71 -38.13
N SER A 467 -79.32 4.05 -38.14
CA SER A 467 -78.09 4.88 -38.16
C SER A 467 -77.31 4.74 -36.85
N ASP A 468 -78.02 4.67 -35.75
CA ASP A 468 -77.34 4.46 -34.45
C ASP A 468 -76.70 3.08 -34.35
N THR A 469 -77.39 2.07 -34.90
CA THR A 469 -76.82 0.69 -34.88
C THR A 469 -75.61 0.60 -35.82
N ALA A 470 -75.57 1.28 -36.93
CA ALA A 470 -74.43 1.26 -37.87
C ALA A 470 -73.23 1.97 -37.26
N THR A 471 -73.48 3.06 -36.55
CA THR A 471 -72.35 3.76 -35.89
C THR A 471 -71.76 2.91 -34.77
N ARG A 472 -72.59 2.21 -34.02
CA ARG A 472 -72.07 1.31 -32.95
C ARG A 472 -71.25 0.17 -33.54
N LEU A 473 -71.68 -0.41 -34.62
CA LEU A 473 -70.95 -1.55 -35.25
C LEU A 473 -69.64 -1.05 -35.88
N ARG A 474 -69.56 0.20 -36.32
CA ARG A 474 -68.30 0.78 -36.87
C ARG A 474 -67.30 1.08 -35.76
N LYS A 475 -67.86 1.57 -34.67
CA LYS A 475 -66.98 1.79 -33.49
C LYS A 475 -66.40 0.47 -32.96
N ASN A 476 -67.25 -0.56 -32.89
CA ASN A 476 -66.76 -1.89 -32.43
C ASN A 476 -65.77 -2.48 -33.44
N GLN A 477 -65.90 -2.22 -34.73
CA GLN A 477 -64.94 -2.67 -35.76
C GLN A 477 -63.60 -1.94 -35.61
N THR A 478 -63.63 -0.63 -35.36
CA THR A 478 -62.37 0.15 -35.21
C THR A 478 -61.61 -0.27 -33.95
N GLU A 479 -62.36 -0.53 -32.88
CA GLU A 479 -61.70 -0.98 -31.64
C GLU A 479 -61.10 -2.39 -31.81
N SER A 480 -61.75 -3.27 -32.47
CA SER A 480 -61.21 -4.64 -32.73
C SER A 480 -60.02 -4.57 -33.68
N THR A 481 -59.94 -3.63 -34.63
CA THR A 481 -58.78 -3.46 -35.55
C THR A 481 -57.57 -2.91 -34.78
N LYS A 482 -57.80 -2.04 -33.88
CA LYS A 482 -56.69 -1.52 -33.04
C LYS A 482 -56.10 -2.63 -32.16
N GLN A 483 -56.98 -3.48 -31.63
CA GLN A 483 -56.48 -4.60 -30.80
C GLN A 483 -55.70 -5.62 -31.64
N ILE A 484 -56.06 -5.88 -32.87
CA ILE A 484 -55.33 -6.81 -33.77
C ILE A 484 -53.98 -6.21 -34.15
N GLN A 485 -53.93 -4.86 -34.36
CA GLN A 485 -52.65 -4.22 -34.71
C GLN A 485 -51.68 -4.23 -33.52
N GLN A 486 -52.21 -4.05 -32.35
CA GLN A 486 -51.35 -4.13 -31.15
C GLN A 486 -50.83 -5.56 -30.94
N LEU A 487 -51.63 -6.57 -31.14
CA LEU A 487 -51.17 -7.97 -30.97
C LEU A 487 -50.16 -8.34 -32.07
N GLU A 488 -50.24 -7.72 -33.27
CA GLU A 488 -49.28 -7.97 -34.37
C GLU A 488 -47.93 -7.32 -34.06
N ALA A 489 -48.00 -6.20 -33.50
CA ALA A 489 -46.74 -5.53 -33.11
C ALA A 489 -46.04 -6.27 -31.97
N ASN A 490 -46.85 -6.74 -31.02
CA ASN A 490 -46.24 -7.53 -29.91
C ASN A 490 -45.68 -8.86 -30.41
N ASN A 491 -46.32 -9.47 -31.34
CA ASN A 491 -45.83 -10.76 -31.90
C ASN A 491 -44.55 -10.52 -32.73
N ARG A 492 -44.50 -9.43 -33.39
CA ARG A 492 -43.29 -9.15 -34.19
C ARG A 492 -42.10 -8.85 -33.28
N GLU A 493 -42.30 -8.16 -32.24
CA GLU A 493 -41.22 -7.90 -31.27
C GLU A 493 -40.73 -9.19 -30.59
N LEU A 494 -41.65 -10.05 -30.26
CA LEU A 494 -41.23 -11.32 -29.60
C LEU A 494 -40.51 -12.23 -30.60
N GLN A 495 -40.90 -12.16 -31.84
CA GLN A 495 -40.22 -12.98 -32.87
C GLN A 495 -38.81 -12.43 -33.13
N ASP A 496 -38.63 -11.15 -33.13
CA ASP A 496 -37.28 -10.55 -33.31
C ASP A 496 -36.37 -10.86 -32.12
N LYS A 497 -36.94 -10.83 -30.96
CA LYS A 497 -36.13 -11.18 -29.76
C LYS A 497 -35.76 -12.66 -29.76
N ASN A 498 -36.64 -13.49 -30.24
CA ASN A 498 -36.34 -14.94 -30.32
C ASN A 498 -35.26 -15.22 -31.38
N CYS A 499 -35.30 -14.47 -32.42
CA CYS A 499 -34.27 -14.65 -33.48
C CYS A 499 -32.91 -14.19 -32.98
N LEU A 500 -32.83 -13.14 -32.26
CA LEU A 500 -31.55 -12.66 -31.69
C LEU A 500 -31.01 -13.64 -30.64
N LEU A 501 -31.90 -14.18 -29.90
CA LEU A 501 -31.44 -15.14 -28.86
C LEU A 501 -31.00 -16.46 -29.49
N GLU A 502 -31.61 -16.82 -30.61
CA GLU A 502 -31.19 -18.06 -31.31
C GLU A 502 -29.83 -17.87 -31.99
N ASN A 503 -29.63 -16.71 -32.49
CA ASN A 503 -28.31 -16.45 -33.09
C ASN A 503 -27.21 -16.37 -32.03
N ALA A 504 -27.47 -15.80 -30.93
CA ALA A 504 -26.49 -15.76 -29.81
C ALA A 504 -26.23 -17.16 -29.26
N LYS A 505 -27.26 -17.97 -29.23
CA LYS A 505 -27.07 -19.37 -28.77
C LYS A 505 -26.17 -20.14 -29.76
N LEU A 506 -26.42 -19.96 -31.04
CA LEU A 506 -25.61 -20.70 -32.03
C LEU A 506 -24.14 -20.24 -31.97
N LYS A 507 -23.99 -19.02 -31.70
CA LYS A 507 -22.60 -18.53 -31.55
C LYS A 507 -21.94 -19.11 -30.29
N LEU A 508 -22.69 -19.19 -29.27
CA LEU A 508 -22.11 -19.74 -28.03
C LEU A 508 -21.87 -21.24 -28.15
N GLU A 509 -22.72 -21.93 -28.88
CA GLU A 509 -22.50 -23.38 -29.10
C GLU A 509 -21.25 -23.62 -29.97
N LYS A 510 -21.09 -22.77 -30.86
CA LYS A 510 -19.86 -22.89 -31.69
C LYS A 510 -18.61 -22.60 -30.84
N ASP A 511 -18.68 -21.64 -30.02
CA ASP A 511 -17.53 -21.35 -29.13
C ASP A 511 -17.29 -22.51 -28.14
N PHE A 512 -18.33 -23.08 -27.70
CA PHE A 512 -18.18 -24.22 -26.76
C PHE A 512 -17.51 -25.40 -27.46
N LEU A 513 -17.86 -25.65 -28.69
CA LEU A 513 -17.25 -26.78 -29.41
C LEU A 513 -15.77 -26.49 -29.69
N ASN A 514 -15.48 -25.25 -29.94
CA ASN A 514 -14.06 -24.90 -30.17
C ASN A 514 -13.25 -25.02 -28.88
N LEU A 515 -13.87 -24.65 -27.84
CA LEU A 515 -13.14 -24.74 -26.56
C LEU A 515 -13.01 -26.21 -26.12
N GLN A 516 -14.01 -26.99 -26.40
CA GLN A 516 -13.92 -28.42 -26.08
C GLN A 516 -12.83 -29.11 -26.92
N SER A 517 -12.72 -28.74 -28.09
CA SER A 517 -11.65 -29.31 -28.95
C SER A 517 -10.26 -28.83 -28.47
N ALA A 518 -10.14 -27.64 -28.08
CA ALA A 518 -8.86 -27.13 -27.55
C ALA A 518 -8.49 -27.82 -26.23
N LEU A 519 -9.52 -28.06 -25.47
CA LEU A 519 -9.27 -28.76 -24.19
C LEU A 519 -8.84 -30.22 -24.44
N GLU A 520 -9.45 -30.87 -25.37
CA GLU A 520 -9.05 -32.27 -25.68
C GLU A 520 -7.63 -32.30 -26.27
N SER A 521 -7.30 -31.30 -26.99
CA SER A 521 -5.93 -31.23 -27.55
C SER A 521 -4.91 -30.97 -26.43
N GLU A 522 -5.23 -30.19 -25.51
CA GLU A 522 -4.33 -29.93 -24.38
C GLU A 522 -4.20 -31.17 -23.47
N ARG A 523 -5.30 -31.88 -23.32
CA ARG A 523 -5.23 -33.14 -22.52
C ARG A 523 -4.33 -34.17 -23.20
N ARG A 524 -4.39 -34.20 -24.47
CA ARG A 524 -3.51 -35.16 -25.20
C ARG A 524 -2.05 -34.73 -25.09
N ASP A 525 -1.81 -33.49 -25.13
CA ASP A 525 -0.41 -33.01 -25.03
C ASP A 525 0.14 -33.23 -23.61
N ARG A 526 -0.74 -33.11 -22.67
CA ARG A 526 -0.28 -33.34 -21.27
C ARG A 526 -0.05 -34.83 -21.00
N SER A 527 -0.91 -35.62 -21.57
CA SER A 527 -0.70 -37.09 -21.41
C SER A 527 0.58 -37.53 -22.13
N HIS A 528 0.80 -36.89 -23.22
CA HIS A 528 2.05 -37.23 -23.94
C HIS A 528 3.27 -36.70 -23.18
N GLY A 529 3.17 -35.55 -22.63
CA GLY A 529 4.24 -35.03 -21.75
C GLY A 529 4.47 -35.89 -20.52
N SER A 530 3.41 -36.38 -19.95
CA SER A 530 3.54 -37.25 -18.75
C SER A 530 4.19 -38.59 -19.11
N GLU A 531 4.00 -39.09 -20.26
CA GLU A 531 4.64 -40.35 -20.68
C GLU A 531 6.13 -40.13 -20.97
N ILE A 532 6.47 -38.96 -21.45
CA ILE A 532 7.90 -38.66 -21.72
C ILE A 532 8.62 -38.46 -20.37
N ILE A 533 7.93 -37.88 -19.48
CA ILE A 533 8.55 -37.67 -18.16
C ILE A 533 8.74 -39.01 -17.44
N SER A 534 7.76 -39.88 -17.57
CA SER A 534 7.89 -41.22 -16.95
C SER A 534 9.04 -42.01 -17.62
N ASP A 535 9.22 -41.80 -18.90
CA ASP A 535 10.33 -42.49 -19.60
C ASP A 535 11.68 -41.90 -19.19
N LEU A 536 11.71 -40.59 -19.02
CA LEU A 536 12.98 -39.95 -18.61
C LEU A 536 13.32 -40.28 -17.16
N GLN A 537 12.27 -40.42 -16.38
CA GLN A 537 12.53 -40.80 -14.96
C GLN A 537 13.03 -42.25 -14.86
N GLY A 538 12.51 -43.11 -15.72
CA GLY A 538 13.04 -44.50 -15.77
C GLY A 538 14.50 -44.52 -16.23
N ARG A 539 14.88 -43.68 -17.14
CA ARG A 539 16.27 -43.64 -17.62
C ARG A 539 17.22 -43.05 -16.55
N ILE A 540 16.74 -42.11 -15.89
CA ILE A 540 17.57 -41.50 -14.82
C ILE A 540 17.79 -42.53 -13.70
N SER A 541 16.76 -43.28 -13.41
CA SER A 541 16.94 -44.31 -12.35
C SER A 541 17.94 -45.38 -12.81
N SER A 542 17.90 -45.73 -14.02
CA SER A 542 18.87 -46.75 -14.52
C SER A 542 20.28 -46.19 -14.53
N LEU A 543 20.39 -44.93 -14.88
CA LEU A 543 21.74 -44.32 -14.89
C LEU A 543 22.27 -44.14 -13.46
N GLU A 544 21.37 -43.87 -12.63
CA GLU A 544 21.79 -43.77 -11.20
C GLU A 544 22.28 -45.11 -10.65
N GLU A 545 21.62 -46.12 -11.11
CA GLU A 545 22.07 -47.45 -10.66
C GLU A 545 23.43 -47.80 -11.31
N GLU A 546 23.67 -47.37 -12.52
CA GLU A 546 24.98 -47.64 -13.18
C GLU A 546 26.09 -46.83 -12.52
N VAL A 547 25.74 -45.65 -12.10
CA VAL A 547 26.76 -44.84 -11.42
C VAL A 547 27.09 -45.45 -10.05
N LYS A 548 26.07 -45.93 -9.43
CA LYS A 548 26.31 -46.60 -8.13
C LYS A 548 27.20 -47.85 -8.31
N ASN A 549 26.89 -48.56 -9.35
CA ASN A 549 27.73 -49.75 -9.59
C ASN A 549 29.15 -49.35 -9.99
N GLY A 550 29.27 -48.22 -10.72
CA GLY A 550 30.62 -47.74 -11.09
C GLY A 550 31.41 -47.26 -9.86
N LYS A 551 30.75 -46.68 -8.96
CA LYS A 551 31.45 -46.19 -7.74
C LYS A 551 31.94 -47.35 -6.87
N SER A 552 31.07 -48.37 -6.83
CA SER A 552 31.49 -49.55 -6.03
C SER A 552 32.70 -50.24 -6.70
N ALA A 553 32.71 -50.27 -8.01
CA ALA A 553 33.85 -50.90 -8.71
C ALA A 553 35.13 -50.05 -8.55
N LEU A 554 34.93 -48.78 -8.58
CA LEU A 554 36.09 -47.88 -8.37
C LEU A 554 36.65 -48.03 -6.94
N ALA A 555 35.79 -48.13 -6.02
CA ALA A 555 36.26 -48.32 -4.63
C ALA A 555 37.04 -49.63 -4.49
N LYS A 556 36.57 -50.64 -5.20
CA LYS A 556 37.30 -51.93 -5.13
C LYS A 556 38.68 -51.81 -5.79
N LEU A 557 38.71 -51.09 -6.84
CA LEU A 557 40.01 -50.96 -7.55
C LEU A 557 40.97 -50.09 -6.72
N GLU A 558 40.44 -49.14 -6.04
CA GLU A 558 41.32 -48.30 -5.20
C GLU A 558 41.88 -49.09 -4.02
N MET A 559 41.08 -50.00 -3.55
CA MET A 559 41.60 -50.86 -2.47
C MET A 559 42.70 -51.80 -2.99
N GLU A 560 42.49 -52.28 -4.18
CA GLU A 560 43.53 -53.16 -4.77
C GLU A 560 44.81 -52.37 -5.04
N LYS A 561 44.64 -51.19 -5.47
CA LYS A 561 45.82 -50.34 -5.71
C LYS A 561 46.58 -50.08 -4.39
N ARG A 562 45.87 -49.86 -3.35
CA ARG A 562 46.54 -49.63 -2.06
C ARG A 562 47.29 -50.88 -1.58
N GLN A 563 46.66 -52.01 -1.87
CA GLN A 563 47.32 -53.26 -1.44
C GLN A 563 48.59 -53.52 -2.27
N LEU A 564 48.48 -53.19 -3.53
CA LEU A 564 49.66 -53.42 -4.38
C LEU A 564 50.76 -52.41 -4.04
N GLN A 565 50.37 -51.25 -3.67
CA GLN A 565 51.37 -50.24 -3.24
C GLN A 565 52.08 -50.68 -1.95
N GLU A 566 51.36 -51.27 -1.07
CA GLU A 566 51.99 -51.79 0.16
C GLU A 566 52.95 -52.94 -0.15
N LYS A 567 52.52 -53.78 -1.10
CA LYS A 567 53.42 -54.90 -1.47
C LYS A 567 54.68 -54.36 -2.16
N LEU A 568 54.52 -53.34 -2.94
CA LEU A 568 55.70 -52.73 -3.60
C LEU A 568 56.66 -52.14 -2.56
N THR A 569 56.15 -51.50 -1.60
CA THR A 569 57.02 -50.95 -0.53
C THR A 569 57.74 -52.07 0.23
N ASP A 570 57.03 -53.14 0.47
CA ASP A 570 57.68 -54.27 1.18
C ASP A 570 58.81 -54.87 0.32
N LEU A 571 58.48 -55.00 -0.96
CA LEU A 571 59.52 -55.60 -1.83
C LEU A 571 60.72 -54.65 -1.97
N GLU A 572 60.51 -53.35 -1.96
CA GLU A 572 61.62 -52.38 -2.01
C GLU A 572 62.48 -52.45 -0.73
N LYS A 573 61.84 -52.68 0.34
CA LYS A 573 62.62 -52.85 1.60
C LYS A 573 63.46 -54.11 1.55
N GLU A 574 62.88 -55.17 1.00
CA GLU A 574 63.65 -56.43 0.89
C GLU A 574 64.83 -56.27 -0.08
N LYS A 575 64.51 -55.58 -1.18
CA LYS A 575 65.61 -55.32 -2.13
C LYS A 575 66.74 -54.52 -1.45
N SER A 576 66.44 -53.52 -0.72
CA SER A 576 67.46 -52.72 -0.01
C SER A 576 68.23 -53.58 1.00
N ASN A 577 67.52 -54.45 1.64
CA ASN A 577 68.21 -55.34 2.61
C ASN A 577 69.17 -56.29 1.90
N MET A 578 68.69 -56.79 0.74
CA MET A 578 69.58 -57.71 0.00
C MET A 578 70.79 -56.95 -0.54
N GLU A 579 70.58 -55.72 -0.93
CA GLU A 579 71.70 -54.90 -1.42
C GLU A 579 72.72 -54.63 -0.31
N ILE A 580 72.23 -54.40 0.83
CA ILE A 580 73.15 -54.19 1.97
C ILE A 580 73.93 -55.49 2.26
N ASP A 581 73.25 -56.62 2.14
CA ASP A 581 73.91 -57.91 2.41
C ASP A 581 74.95 -58.22 1.33
N MET A 582 74.60 -57.89 0.11
CA MET A 582 75.56 -58.16 -0.97
C MET A 582 76.77 -57.23 -0.85
N THR A 583 76.56 -56.05 -0.45
CA THR A 583 77.68 -55.11 -0.25
C THR A 583 78.58 -55.58 0.89
N TYR A 584 78.02 -56.07 1.91
CA TYR A 584 78.84 -56.63 3.02
C TYR A 584 79.64 -57.85 2.56
N LYS A 585 78.98 -58.70 1.74
CA LYS A 585 79.70 -59.91 1.27
C LYS A 585 80.79 -59.51 0.27
N PHE A 586 80.48 -58.52 -0.49
CA PHE A 586 81.50 -58.04 -1.45
C PHE A 586 82.71 -57.46 -0.69
N LYS A 587 82.53 -56.84 0.37
CA LYS A 587 83.63 -56.27 1.16
C LYS A 587 84.46 -57.37 1.85
N VAL A 588 83.73 -58.37 2.24
CA VAL A 588 84.44 -59.49 2.88
C VAL A 588 85.27 -60.24 1.83
N MET A 589 84.69 -60.41 0.67
CA MET A 589 85.42 -61.11 -0.42
C MET A 589 86.60 -60.24 -0.90
N GLN A 590 86.44 -59.00 -0.93
CA GLN A 590 87.55 -58.07 -1.29
C GLN A 590 88.68 -58.13 -0.25
N GLN A 591 88.36 -58.29 0.95
CA GLN A 591 89.38 -58.42 2.01
C GLN A 591 90.09 -59.78 1.93
N ASN A 592 89.33 -60.77 1.57
CA ASN A 592 89.96 -62.09 1.43
C ASN A 592 90.88 -62.14 0.19
N LEU A 593 90.39 -61.51 -0.86
CA LEU A 593 91.22 -61.45 -2.08
C LEU A 593 92.50 -60.64 -1.81
N GLU A 594 92.45 -59.64 -1.06
CA GLU A 594 93.65 -58.86 -0.69
C GLU A 594 94.58 -59.67 0.23
N GLN A 595 93.99 -60.52 1.05
CA GLN A 595 94.77 -61.43 1.91
C GLN A 595 95.44 -62.53 1.09
N GLU A 596 94.72 -63.02 0.07
CA GLU A 596 95.28 -64.08 -0.81
C GLU A 596 96.33 -63.48 -1.74
N GLU A 597 96.10 -62.21 -2.20
CA GLU A 597 97.12 -61.53 -3.03
C GLU A 597 98.39 -61.24 -2.20
N ALA A 598 98.21 -61.02 -0.93
CA ALA A 598 99.37 -60.80 -0.02
C ALA A 598 100.11 -62.12 0.24
N GLU A 599 99.32 -63.24 0.23
CA GLU A 599 99.93 -64.57 0.43
C GLU A 599 100.55 -65.08 -0.88
N HIS A 600 99.89 -64.71 -2.03
CA HIS A 600 100.38 -65.04 -3.38
C HIS A 600 101.58 -64.17 -3.74
N LYS A 601 101.72 -62.95 -3.23
CA LYS A 601 102.91 -62.08 -3.40
C LYS A 601 104.06 -62.56 -2.52
N ALA A 602 103.70 -63.28 -1.38
CA ALA A 602 104.70 -63.91 -0.47
C ALA A 602 105.20 -65.24 -1.05
N THR A 603 104.38 -65.86 -1.95
CA THR A 603 104.72 -67.16 -2.57
C THR A 603 105.33 -66.91 -3.96
N LYS A 604 105.18 -65.78 -4.63
CA LYS A 604 105.75 -65.36 -5.91
C LYS A 604 107.12 -64.72 -5.72
N ALA A 605 107.53 -64.47 -4.37
CA ALA A 605 108.92 -64.09 -4.04
C ALA A 605 109.76 -65.34 -3.73
N ARG A 606 109.24 -66.56 -3.86
CA ARG A 606 109.95 -67.83 -3.59
C ARG A 606 109.88 -68.73 -4.83
N LEU A 607 109.88 -68.18 -5.99
CA LEU A 607 110.05 -69.23 -7.03
C LEU A 607 110.12 -68.56 -8.40
N ALA A 608 111.23 -67.77 -8.69
CA ALA A 608 111.97 -67.45 -9.92
C ALA A 608 112.78 -68.68 -10.41
N ASP A 609 112.32 -69.36 -11.43
CA ASP A 609 113.21 -69.87 -12.50
C ASP A 609 112.56 -71.10 -13.16
N LYS A 610 111.99 -70.76 -14.31
CA LYS A 610 111.69 -71.38 -15.61
C LYS A 610 112.49 -72.66 -15.83
N ASN A 611 111.79 -73.73 -16.39
CA ASN A 611 111.64 -74.46 -17.67
C ASN A 611 112.10 -75.92 -17.51
N LYS A 612 111.18 -76.85 -17.89
CA LYS A 612 111.07 -77.72 -19.09
C LYS A 612 111.10 -79.19 -18.68
N ILE A 613 110.05 -79.95 -18.93
CA ILE A 613 109.85 -81.03 -19.92
C ILE A 613 109.73 -82.36 -19.17
N TYR A 614 108.56 -83.02 -19.30
CA TYR A 614 107.98 -84.29 -19.78
C TYR A 614 108.80 -85.50 -19.31
N GLU A 615 108.16 -86.40 -18.39
CA GLU A 615 107.92 -87.84 -18.63
C GLU A 615 107.93 -88.60 -17.29
N SER A 616 106.73 -88.97 -16.79
CA SER A 616 106.71 -90.44 -16.60
C SER A 616 105.37 -90.86 -16.00
N ILE A 617 104.34 -90.94 -16.91
CA ILE A 617 103.29 -91.81 -17.45
C ILE A 617 103.67 -93.29 -17.25
N GLU A 618 103.53 -93.66 -15.96
CA GLU A 618 103.03 -95.07 -16.01
C GLU A 618 102.95 -95.63 -14.59
N GLU A 619 102.48 -94.62 -13.63
CA GLU A 619 102.07 -95.13 -12.30
C GLU A 619 100.92 -94.26 -11.75
N ALA A 620 100.14 -93.46 -12.78
CA ALA A 620 98.94 -92.66 -12.44
C ALA A 620 97.72 -93.24 -13.15
N LYS A 621 97.86 -94.49 -13.79
CA LYS A 621 96.75 -95.05 -14.61
C LYS A 621 95.96 -96.09 -13.80
N SER A 622 96.35 -96.36 -12.55
CA SER A 622 95.45 -97.31 -11.83
C SER A 622 94.64 -96.54 -10.77
N GLU A 623 94.95 -95.26 -10.44
CA GLU A 623 94.19 -94.32 -9.58
C GLU A 623 93.28 -93.43 -10.44
N ALA A 624 93.41 -93.44 -11.81
CA ALA A 624 92.57 -92.67 -12.75
C ALA A 624 91.40 -93.52 -13.26
N MET A 625 91.47 -94.91 -13.07
CA MET A 625 90.35 -95.73 -13.59
C MET A 625 89.31 -95.98 -12.50
N LYS A 626 89.65 -95.89 -11.15
CA LYS A 626 88.65 -95.92 -10.06
C LYS A 626 88.01 -94.54 -9.87
N GLU A 627 88.63 -93.48 -10.25
CA GLU A 627 88.09 -92.10 -10.28
C GLU A 627 87.24 -91.87 -11.54
N MET A 628 87.46 -92.60 -12.61
CA MET A 628 86.65 -92.47 -13.84
C MET A 628 85.33 -93.25 -13.71
N GLU A 629 85.35 -94.37 -12.90
CA GLU A 629 84.08 -95.13 -12.69
C GLU A 629 83.18 -94.42 -11.67
N LYS A 630 83.67 -93.70 -10.68
CA LYS A 630 82.90 -92.83 -9.77
C LYS A 630 82.42 -91.56 -10.48
N LYS A 631 83.21 -91.08 -11.42
CA LYS A 631 82.80 -89.88 -12.19
C LYS A 631 81.78 -90.26 -13.26
N LEU A 632 81.77 -91.52 -13.66
CA LEU A 632 80.79 -91.96 -14.68
C LEU A 632 79.42 -92.21 -14.03
N LEU A 633 79.42 -92.69 -12.74
CA LEU A 633 78.13 -92.86 -12.03
C LEU A 633 77.58 -91.50 -11.58
N GLU A 634 78.47 -90.58 -11.26
CA GLU A 634 78.04 -89.19 -10.91
C GLU A 634 77.58 -88.45 -12.17
N GLU A 635 78.20 -88.76 -13.30
CA GLU A 635 77.77 -88.13 -14.55
C GLU A 635 76.44 -88.72 -15.04
N ARG A 636 76.22 -89.99 -14.76
CA ARG A 636 74.91 -90.60 -15.15
C ARG A 636 73.80 -90.11 -14.24
N ALA A 637 74.08 -89.81 -12.98
CA ALA A 637 73.06 -89.25 -12.05
C ALA A 637 72.81 -87.77 -12.36
N LEU A 638 73.86 -87.07 -12.78
CA LEU A 638 73.66 -85.66 -13.15
C LEU A 638 72.93 -85.55 -14.50
N LYS A 639 73.21 -86.54 -15.37
CA LYS A 639 72.49 -86.56 -16.67
C LYS A 639 71.00 -86.87 -16.47
N GLN A 640 70.69 -87.75 -15.57
CA GLN A 640 69.27 -88.04 -15.29
C GLN A 640 68.59 -86.85 -14.59
N LYS A 641 69.26 -86.13 -13.80
CA LYS A 641 68.69 -84.93 -13.14
C LYS A 641 68.51 -83.79 -14.15
N VAL A 642 69.44 -83.70 -15.10
CA VAL A 642 69.31 -82.63 -16.10
C VAL A 642 68.18 -83.00 -17.08
N GLU A 643 68.05 -84.28 -17.35
CA GLU A 643 66.96 -84.71 -18.25
C GLU A 643 65.59 -84.52 -17.59
N ASN A 644 65.55 -84.72 -16.29
CA ASN A 644 64.26 -84.47 -15.59
C ASN A 644 64.00 -82.96 -15.47
N ARG A 645 65.07 -82.18 -15.35
CA ARG A 645 64.86 -80.72 -15.31
C ARG A 645 64.50 -80.18 -16.69
N LEU A 646 65.03 -80.79 -17.72
CA LEU A 646 64.67 -80.41 -19.09
C LEU A 646 63.21 -80.76 -19.41
N LEU A 647 62.77 -81.90 -18.92
CA LEU A 647 61.36 -82.28 -19.15
C LEU A 647 60.42 -81.35 -18.36
N GLU A 648 60.81 -80.96 -17.18
CA GLU A 648 59.99 -80.02 -16.40
C GLU A 648 60.01 -78.62 -17.03
N ALA A 649 61.16 -78.27 -17.57
CA ALA A 649 61.23 -76.96 -18.26
C ALA A 649 60.41 -76.99 -19.56
N GLU A 650 60.37 -78.19 -20.25
CA GLU A 650 59.55 -78.28 -21.48
C GLU A 650 58.06 -78.25 -21.15
N LYS A 651 57.69 -78.77 -19.98
CA LYS A 651 56.27 -78.69 -19.55
C LYS A 651 55.90 -77.25 -19.16
N GLN A 652 56.86 -76.58 -18.60
CA GLN A 652 56.59 -75.16 -18.23
C GLN A 652 56.54 -74.29 -19.48
N ARG A 653 57.38 -74.62 -20.45
CA ARG A 653 57.35 -73.85 -21.72
C ARG A 653 56.03 -74.09 -22.45
N SER A 654 55.52 -75.31 -22.40
CA SER A 654 54.21 -75.60 -23.06
C SER A 654 53.05 -74.92 -22.31
N MET A 655 53.18 -74.79 -21.01
CA MET A 655 52.12 -74.09 -20.23
C MET A 655 52.19 -72.58 -20.49
N LEU A 656 53.40 -72.07 -20.65
CA LEU A 656 53.51 -70.63 -20.92
C LEU A 656 53.06 -70.34 -22.36
N ASP A 657 53.24 -71.30 -23.26
CA ASP A 657 52.76 -71.13 -24.63
C ASP A 657 51.22 -71.11 -24.70
N CYS A 658 50.61 -71.91 -23.84
CA CYS A 658 49.13 -71.88 -23.77
C CYS A 658 48.64 -70.57 -23.13
N ASP A 659 49.38 -70.10 -22.14
CA ASP A 659 48.98 -68.81 -21.51
C ASP A 659 49.20 -67.65 -22.48
N LEU A 660 50.30 -67.77 -23.22
CA LEU A 660 50.54 -66.70 -24.22
C LEU A 660 49.47 -66.70 -25.31
N LYS A 661 49.02 -67.88 -25.70
CA LYS A 661 47.96 -67.93 -26.72
C LYS A 661 46.62 -67.45 -26.16
N GLN A 662 46.40 -67.74 -24.90
CA GLN A 662 45.15 -67.24 -24.27
C GLN A 662 45.22 -65.72 -24.08
N SER A 663 46.39 -65.25 -23.77
CA SER A 663 46.53 -63.78 -23.60
C SER A 663 46.44 -63.08 -24.96
N GLN A 664 46.91 -63.75 -26.02
CA GLN A 664 46.80 -63.17 -27.38
C GLN A 664 45.34 -63.14 -27.85
N GLN A 665 44.55 -64.12 -27.45
CA GLN A 665 43.12 -64.11 -27.81
C GLN A 665 42.36 -63.05 -27.02
N LYS A 666 42.79 -62.85 -25.83
CA LYS A 666 42.13 -61.80 -25.04
C LYS A 666 42.49 -60.40 -25.58
N ILE A 667 43.68 -60.26 -26.03
CA ILE A 667 44.08 -58.95 -26.58
C ILE A 667 43.33 -58.71 -27.90
N ASN A 668 43.16 -59.76 -28.67
CA ASN A 668 42.39 -59.59 -29.94
C ASN A 668 40.92 -59.28 -29.67
N GLU A 669 40.38 -59.82 -28.63
CA GLU A 669 38.99 -59.49 -28.26
C GLU A 669 38.88 -58.06 -27.73
N LEU A 670 39.94 -57.70 -27.04
CA LEU A 670 39.89 -56.31 -26.51
C LEU A 670 40.09 -55.31 -27.66
N LEU A 671 40.86 -55.74 -28.65
CA LEU A 671 41.06 -54.82 -29.79
C LEU A 671 39.77 -54.71 -30.60
N ARG A 672 38.98 -55.76 -30.67
CA ARG A 672 37.68 -55.68 -31.36
C ARG A 672 36.68 -54.83 -30.58
N GLN A 673 36.78 -54.95 -29.31
CA GLN A 673 35.88 -54.12 -28.49
C GLN A 673 36.29 -52.64 -28.58
N LYS A 674 37.58 -52.45 -28.64
CA LYS A 674 38.07 -51.06 -28.79
C LYS A 674 37.58 -50.46 -30.12
N ASP A 675 37.51 -51.32 -31.15
CA ASP A 675 37.07 -50.79 -32.46
C ASP A 675 35.56 -50.48 -32.44
N ILE A 676 34.81 -51.28 -31.75
CA ILE A 676 33.35 -51.02 -31.68
C ILE A 676 33.10 -49.75 -30.83
N LEU A 677 33.90 -49.68 -29.80
CA LEU A 677 33.68 -48.49 -28.95
C LEU A 677 34.17 -47.23 -29.67
N ASN A 678 35.19 -47.43 -30.46
CA ASN A 678 35.66 -46.26 -31.25
C ASN A 678 34.60 -45.82 -32.27
N GLU A 679 33.91 -46.75 -32.79
CA GLU A 679 32.83 -46.39 -33.73
C GLU A 679 31.63 -45.78 -33.00
N ASP A 680 31.40 -46.21 -31.84
CA ASP A 680 30.30 -45.62 -31.05
C ASP A 680 30.66 -44.18 -30.61
N VAL A 681 31.93 -44.04 -30.31
CA VAL A 681 32.36 -42.68 -29.90
C VAL A 681 32.27 -41.74 -31.12
N LYS A 682 32.58 -42.30 -32.26
CA LYS A 682 32.46 -41.45 -33.48
C LYS A 682 30.99 -41.11 -33.76
N ASN A 683 30.13 -42.05 -33.53
CA ASN A 683 28.70 -41.77 -33.78
C ASN A 683 28.14 -40.80 -32.72
N LEU A 684 28.64 -40.99 -31.58
CA LEU A 684 28.14 -40.09 -30.52
C LEU A 684 28.73 -38.68 -30.71
N THR A 685 29.94 -38.66 -31.20
CA THR A 685 30.54 -37.34 -31.48
C THR A 685 29.78 -36.65 -32.62
N LEU A 686 29.31 -37.40 -33.57
CA LEU A 686 28.51 -36.82 -34.67
C LEU A 686 27.14 -36.35 -34.16
N LYS A 687 26.61 -37.06 -33.24
CA LYS A 687 25.30 -36.64 -32.68
C LYS A 687 25.46 -35.41 -31.79
N ILE A 688 26.58 -35.36 -31.14
CA ILE A 688 26.81 -34.18 -30.29
C ILE A 688 27.06 -32.97 -31.18
N GLU A 689 27.76 -33.21 -32.28
CA GLU A 689 27.99 -32.09 -33.21
C GLU A 689 26.68 -31.62 -33.86
N GLN A 690 25.76 -32.55 -34.13
CA GLN A 690 24.45 -32.16 -34.69
C GLN A 690 23.61 -31.42 -33.64
N GLU A 691 23.76 -31.92 -32.44
CA GLU A 691 22.97 -31.24 -31.38
C GLU A 691 23.58 -29.88 -31.04
N THR A 692 24.92 -29.84 -31.19
CA THR A 692 25.59 -28.54 -30.94
C THR A 692 25.23 -27.54 -32.05
N GLN A 693 25.09 -28.00 -33.26
CA GLN A 693 24.67 -27.11 -34.35
C GLN A 693 23.21 -26.67 -34.19
N LYS A 694 22.37 -27.57 -33.71
CA LYS A 694 20.97 -27.18 -33.43
C LYS A 694 20.87 -26.19 -32.27
N ARG A 695 21.73 -26.39 -31.33
CA ARG A 695 21.75 -25.45 -30.18
C ARG A 695 22.27 -24.07 -30.64
N CYS A 696 23.20 -24.12 -31.56
CA CYS A 696 23.74 -22.83 -32.06
C CYS A 696 22.67 -22.09 -32.88
N LEU A 697 21.85 -22.85 -33.61
CA LEU A 697 20.78 -22.19 -34.40
C LEU A 697 19.68 -21.66 -33.47
N THR A 698 19.42 -22.40 -32.46
CA THR A 698 18.39 -21.91 -31.52
C THR A 698 18.93 -20.75 -30.67
N GLN A 699 20.18 -20.83 -30.41
CA GLN A 699 20.80 -19.73 -29.65
C GLN A 699 20.86 -18.46 -30.52
N ASN A 700 21.13 -18.63 -31.75
CA ASN A 700 21.07 -17.45 -32.66
C ASN A 700 19.65 -16.91 -32.80
N ASP A 701 18.64 -17.75 -32.82
CA ASP A 701 17.23 -17.30 -32.84
C ASP A 701 16.86 -16.58 -31.52
N LEU A 702 17.43 -17.14 -30.48
CA LEU A 702 17.13 -16.49 -29.18
C LEU A 702 17.84 -15.13 -29.09
N LYS A 703 19.04 -15.06 -29.71
CA LYS A 703 19.76 -13.78 -29.72
C LYS A 703 19.01 -12.76 -30.59
N MET A 704 18.48 -13.24 -31.67
CA MET A 704 17.67 -12.34 -32.53
C MET A 704 16.39 -11.89 -31.83
N GLN A 705 15.80 -12.82 -31.10
CA GLN A 705 14.57 -12.46 -30.35
C GLN A 705 14.91 -11.53 -29.17
N THR A 706 16.08 -11.76 -28.62
CA THR A 706 16.51 -10.89 -27.52
C THR A 706 16.84 -9.49 -28.06
N GLN A 707 17.43 -9.44 -29.24
CA GLN A 707 17.69 -8.12 -29.86
C GLN A 707 16.38 -7.42 -30.22
N GLN A 708 15.34 -8.17 -30.63
CA GLN A 708 14.01 -7.59 -30.90
C GLN A 708 13.34 -7.09 -29.62
N VAL A 709 13.58 -7.83 -28.62
CA VAL A 709 12.98 -7.41 -27.33
C VAL A 709 13.72 -6.17 -26.82
N ASN A 710 15.01 -6.15 -27.05
CA ASN A 710 15.77 -4.95 -26.61
C ASN A 710 15.38 -3.72 -27.43
N THR A 711 15.12 -3.94 -28.72
CA THR A 711 14.64 -2.82 -29.54
C THR A 711 13.26 -2.36 -29.06
N LEU A 712 12.43 -3.34 -28.71
CA LEU A 712 11.10 -2.97 -28.20
C LEU A 712 11.20 -2.31 -26.82
N LYS A 713 12.22 -2.73 -26.08
CA LYS A 713 12.42 -2.12 -24.74
C LYS A 713 12.95 -0.68 -24.90
N MET A 714 13.83 -0.53 -25.89
CA MET A 714 14.31 0.85 -26.13
C MET A 714 13.16 1.72 -26.66
N SER A 715 12.32 1.17 -27.50
CA SER A 715 11.12 1.90 -27.96
C SER A 715 10.16 2.20 -26.81
N GLU A 716 10.04 1.22 -25.93
CA GLU A 716 9.19 1.45 -24.73
C GLU A 716 9.79 2.56 -23.85
N LYS A 717 11.13 2.56 -23.78
CA LYS A 717 11.78 3.64 -22.97
C LYS A 717 11.59 5.00 -23.66
N GLN A 718 11.69 4.95 -24.98
CA GLN A 718 11.45 6.20 -25.73
C GLN A 718 10.00 6.68 -25.58
N LEU A 719 9.09 5.76 -25.61
CA LEU A 719 7.67 6.16 -25.45
C LEU A 719 7.39 6.60 -24.01
N LYS A 720 8.13 5.99 -23.12
CA LYS A 720 7.97 6.42 -21.71
C LYS A 720 8.55 7.82 -21.51
N GLN A 721 9.65 8.06 -22.15
CA GLN A 721 10.23 9.42 -22.05
C GLN A 721 9.33 10.44 -22.75
N GLU A 722 8.75 10.07 -23.90
CA GLU A 722 7.77 10.95 -24.58
C GLU A 722 6.51 11.16 -23.74
N ASN A 723 6.14 10.07 -23.10
CA ASN A 723 4.96 10.21 -22.20
C ASN A 723 5.27 11.10 -21.00
N ASN A 724 6.46 10.93 -20.57
CA ASN A 724 6.86 11.80 -19.43
C ASN A 724 7.01 13.25 -19.90
N HIS A 725 7.57 13.42 -21.10
CA HIS A 725 7.66 14.78 -21.65
C HIS A 725 6.27 15.37 -21.88
N LEU A 726 5.35 14.54 -22.42
CA LEU A 726 3.98 15.03 -22.62
C LEU A 726 3.29 15.29 -21.28
N GLN A 727 3.67 14.54 -20.30
CA GLN A 727 3.10 14.78 -18.96
C GLN A 727 3.67 16.08 -18.35
N GLU A 728 4.93 16.33 -18.70
CA GLU A 728 5.52 17.60 -18.22
C GLU A 728 4.88 18.80 -18.94
N ILE A 729 4.63 18.60 -20.26
CA ILE A 729 3.93 19.66 -21.01
C ILE A 729 2.50 19.83 -20.48
N LYS A 730 1.86 18.71 -20.20
CA LYS A 730 0.51 18.77 -19.60
C LYS A 730 0.54 19.49 -18.24
N LEU A 731 1.58 19.23 -17.49
CA LEU A 731 1.67 19.88 -16.17
C LEU A 731 1.98 21.37 -16.34
N SER A 732 2.77 21.68 -17.32
CA SER A 732 3.07 23.10 -17.61
C SER A 732 1.82 23.82 -18.12
N LEU A 733 1.05 23.11 -18.99
CA LEU A 733 -0.20 23.72 -19.49
C LEU A 733 -1.25 23.83 -18.38
N GLU A 734 -1.22 22.86 -17.48
CA GLU A 734 -2.15 22.91 -16.31
C GLU A 734 -1.75 24.04 -15.35
N LYS A 735 -0.43 24.23 -15.31
CA LYS A 735 0.05 25.36 -14.46
C LYS A 735 -0.32 26.70 -15.10
N GLN A 736 -0.19 26.77 -16.44
CA GLN A 736 -0.63 27.99 -17.16
C GLN A 736 -2.14 28.18 -17.07
N ASN A 737 -2.88 27.11 -17.07
CA ASN A 737 -4.36 27.18 -16.94
C ASN A 737 -4.78 27.55 -15.51
N ASN A 738 -3.99 27.07 -14.60
CA ASN A 738 -4.28 27.40 -13.18
C ASN A 738 -3.89 28.86 -12.88
N GLU A 739 -2.76 29.32 -13.65
CA GLU A 739 -2.38 30.74 -13.53
C GLU A 739 -3.43 31.64 -14.19
N LEU A 740 -3.97 31.16 -15.33
CA LEU A 740 -5.04 31.91 -15.99
C LEU A 740 -6.34 31.87 -15.18
N HIS A 741 -6.53 30.77 -14.43
CA HIS A 741 -7.75 30.63 -13.59
C HIS A 741 -7.61 31.46 -12.30
N GLY A 742 -6.24 31.53 -11.86
CA GLY A 742 -5.96 32.41 -10.70
C GLY A 742 -6.12 33.89 -11.07
N GLN A 743 -5.75 34.19 -12.39
CA GLN A 743 -5.91 35.57 -12.90
C GLN A 743 -7.41 35.89 -13.11
N MET A 744 -8.28 34.95 -13.36
CA MET A 744 -9.73 35.15 -13.57
C MET A 744 -10.46 35.25 -12.23
N LYS A 745 -9.85 34.57 -11.18
CA LYS A 745 -10.43 34.58 -9.81
C LYS A 745 -10.08 35.90 -9.08
N GLU A 746 -8.81 36.41 -9.52
CA GLU A 746 -8.39 37.71 -8.93
C GLU A 746 -9.19 38.87 -9.56
N LEU A 747 -9.60 38.66 -10.81
CA LEU A 747 -10.39 39.69 -11.57
C LEU A 747 -11.84 39.60 -11.11
N GLN A 748 -12.36 38.50 -10.60
CA GLN A 748 -13.73 38.26 -10.14
C GLN A 748 -13.89 38.74 -8.67
N ASP A 749 -12.73 38.62 -7.86
CA ASP A 749 -12.74 39.07 -6.45
C ASP A 749 -12.66 40.63 -6.39
N GLN A 750 -11.96 41.14 -7.54
CA GLN A 750 -11.89 42.60 -7.67
C GLN A 750 -13.22 43.19 -8.15
N LEU A 751 -14.01 42.61 -8.80
CA LEU A 751 -15.33 43.04 -9.29
C LEU A 751 -16.41 42.89 -8.17
N GLU A 752 -16.31 41.97 -7.21
CA GLU A 752 -17.26 41.68 -6.13
C GLU A 752 -17.03 42.65 -4.97
N ALA A 753 -15.63 43.17 -4.84
CA ALA A 753 -15.35 44.14 -3.77
C ALA A 753 -15.86 45.54 -4.16
N GLU A 754 -15.99 45.75 -5.45
CA GLU A 754 -16.51 47.03 -5.96
C GLU A 754 -18.05 47.07 -5.95
N GLN A 755 -18.72 45.99 -5.94
CA GLN A 755 -20.19 45.91 -5.88
C GLN A 755 -20.66 45.98 -4.43
N TYR A 756 -19.71 45.58 -3.46
CA TYR A 756 -19.99 45.62 -2.00
C TYR A 756 -19.88 47.06 -1.49
N PHE A 757 -19.04 47.93 -2.01
CA PHE A 757 -18.93 49.32 -1.53
C PHE A 757 -20.03 50.19 -2.15
N SER A 758 -20.59 49.80 -3.22
CA SER A 758 -21.71 50.50 -3.88
C SER A 758 -23.05 50.22 -3.18
N THR A 759 -23.20 49.01 -2.63
CA THR A 759 -24.43 48.63 -1.89
C THR A 759 -24.43 49.24 -0.48
N LEU A 760 -23.19 49.52 0.06
CA LEU A 760 -23.11 50.13 1.42
C LEU A 760 -23.41 51.62 1.35
N TYR A 761 -23.15 52.21 0.26
CA TYR A 761 -23.43 53.66 0.13
C TYR A 761 -24.90 53.90 -0.20
N LYS A 762 -25.52 52.90 -0.78
CA LYS A 762 -26.96 53.03 -1.11
C LYS A 762 -27.83 52.78 0.12
N THR A 763 -27.30 51.91 1.02
CA THR A 763 -28.04 51.61 2.27
C THR A 763 -27.87 52.76 3.27
N GLN A 764 -26.74 53.48 3.25
CA GLN A 764 -26.55 54.63 4.17
C GLN A 764 -27.40 55.83 3.69
N VAL A 765 -27.68 55.90 2.45
CA VAL A 765 -28.51 57.01 1.93
C VAL A 765 -29.99 56.71 2.19
N ARG A 766 -30.34 55.40 2.19
CA ARG A 766 -31.75 55.00 2.45
C ARG A 766 -32.09 55.13 3.94
N GLU A 767 -31.12 54.87 4.74
CA GLU A 767 -31.36 54.99 6.20
C GLU A 767 -31.44 56.46 6.61
N LEU A 768 -30.66 57.25 5.96
CA LEU A 768 -30.72 58.70 6.30
C LEU A 768 -32.00 59.32 5.75
N LYS A 769 -32.55 58.71 4.68
CA LYS A 769 -33.82 59.18 4.12
C LYS A 769 -35.01 58.76 4.98
N GLU A 770 -34.93 57.55 5.54
CA GLU A 770 -36.02 57.06 6.41
C GLU A 770 -36.03 57.79 7.76
N GLU A 771 -34.82 58.18 8.15
CA GLU A 771 -34.75 58.93 9.42
C GLU A 771 -35.26 60.38 9.21
N CYS A 772 -35.02 60.90 8.09
CA CYS A 772 -35.55 62.26 7.80
C CYS A 772 -37.07 62.23 7.65
N GLU A 773 -37.61 61.11 7.10
CA GLU A 773 -39.08 61.00 6.91
C GLU A 773 -39.80 60.78 8.25
N GLU A 774 -39.11 60.08 9.15
CA GLU A 774 -39.72 59.83 10.47
C GLU A 774 -39.70 61.11 11.33
N LYS A 775 -38.61 61.84 11.12
CA LYS A 775 -38.55 63.11 11.89
C LYS A 775 -39.55 64.12 11.34
N THR A 776 -39.80 64.03 10.05
CA THR A 776 -40.79 64.93 9.44
C THR A 776 -42.21 64.55 9.89
N LYS A 777 -42.48 63.29 10.03
CA LYS A 777 -43.81 62.84 10.52
C LYS A 777 -44.04 63.26 11.98
N LEU A 778 -42.96 63.20 12.73
CA LEU A 778 -43.10 63.58 14.15
C LEU A 778 -43.28 65.10 14.28
N CYS A 779 -42.63 65.82 13.42
CA CYS A 779 -42.80 67.29 13.46
C CYS A 779 -44.22 67.68 13.04
N LYS A 780 -44.82 66.92 12.09
CA LYS A 780 -46.20 67.22 11.67
C LYS A 780 -47.21 66.90 12.78
N GLU A 781 -46.91 65.88 13.56
CA GLU A 781 -47.83 65.50 14.68
C GLU A 781 -47.76 66.54 15.81
N ILE A 782 -46.52 67.00 15.99
CA ILE A 782 -46.37 68.01 17.07
C ILE A 782 -47.00 69.33 16.61
N GLN A 783 -46.88 69.65 15.27
CA GLN A 783 -47.52 70.88 14.74
C GLN A 783 -49.05 70.78 14.85
N GLN A 784 -49.58 69.63 14.67
CA GLN A 784 -51.05 69.46 14.80
C GLN A 784 -51.50 69.62 16.26
N LYS A 785 -50.64 69.20 17.15
CA LYS A 785 -51.00 69.34 18.57
C LYS A 785 -50.89 70.81 19.01
N ILE A 786 -49.88 71.45 18.46
CA ILE A 786 -49.75 72.89 18.81
C ILE A 786 -50.94 73.65 18.22
N GLN A 787 -51.41 73.27 16.98
CA GLN A 787 -52.58 73.96 16.39
C GLN A 787 -53.85 73.71 17.21
N GLU A 788 -53.97 72.56 17.74
CA GLU A 788 -55.15 72.26 18.59
C GLU A 788 -55.12 73.08 19.88
N LEU A 789 -53.89 73.17 20.39
CA LEU A 789 -53.79 73.93 21.65
C LEU A 789 -53.97 75.43 21.38
N GLN A 790 -53.50 75.88 20.17
CA GLN A 790 -53.72 77.29 19.81
C GLN A 790 -55.20 77.58 19.56
N ASP A 791 -55.91 76.68 18.98
CA ASP A 791 -57.37 76.87 18.80
C ASP A 791 -58.09 76.91 20.15
N GLU A 792 -57.59 76.13 21.06
CA GLU A 792 -58.21 76.18 22.41
C GLU A 792 -57.88 77.50 23.12
N ARG A 793 -56.62 77.90 22.91
CA ARG A 793 -56.23 79.21 23.50
C ARG A 793 -57.06 80.34 22.88
N ASP A 794 -57.25 80.36 21.58
CA ASP A 794 -58.03 81.44 20.92
C ASP A 794 -59.50 81.39 21.37
N SER A 795 -60.00 80.24 21.56
CA SER A 795 -61.38 80.14 22.07
C SER A 795 -61.48 80.69 23.50
N LEU A 796 -60.44 80.40 24.25
CA LEU A 796 -60.47 80.90 25.65
C LEU A 796 -60.18 82.41 25.68
N ALA A 797 -59.29 82.89 24.79
CA ALA A 797 -59.03 84.33 24.67
C ALA A 797 -60.29 85.07 24.21
N ALA A 798 -61.04 84.51 23.27
CA ALA A 798 -62.32 85.15 22.86
C ALA A 798 -63.31 85.21 24.04
N GLN A 799 -63.24 84.17 24.89
CA GLN A 799 -64.12 84.18 26.09
C GLN A 799 -63.64 85.22 27.11
N LEU A 800 -62.33 85.43 27.11
CA LEU A 800 -61.75 86.42 28.05
C LEU A 800 -61.93 87.83 27.49
N GLU A 801 -61.92 88.07 26.17
CA GLU A 801 -62.19 89.40 25.57
C GLU A 801 -63.66 89.80 25.76
N ILE A 802 -64.49 88.82 25.74
CA ILE A 802 -65.90 89.16 26.05
C ILE A 802 -66.04 89.54 27.53
N THR A 803 -65.23 89.00 28.37
CA THR A 803 -65.29 89.30 29.83
C THR A 803 -64.54 90.60 30.12
N LEU A 804 -63.46 90.93 29.34
CA LEU A 804 -62.65 92.14 29.52
C LEU A 804 -63.37 93.34 28.88
N THR A 805 -64.22 93.19 27.77
CA THR A 805 -65.08 94.29 27.28
C THR A 805 -66.23 94.56 28.25
N LYS A 806 -66.58 93.55 29.06
CA LYS A 806 -67.59 93.77 30.12
C LYS A 806 -66.95 94.41 31.36
N ALA A 807 -65.56 94.24 31.55
CA ALA A 807 -64.79 94.79 32.69
C ALA A 807 -64.21 96.16 32.32
N ASP A 808 -64.00 96.61 30.98
CA ASP A 808 -63.52 97.91 30.47
C ASP A 808 -64.69 98.89 30.32
N SER A 809 -66.00 98.40 30.30
CA SER A 809 -67.16 99.32 30.46
C SER A 809 -67.42 99.64 31.93
N GLU A 810 -66.64 98.87 32.85
CA GLU A 810 -66.82 99.01 34.31
C GLU A 810 -65.60 99.67 34.95
N GLN A 811 -64.37 100.03 34.15
CA GLN A 811 -63.11 100.68 34.57
C GLN A 811 -62.98 102.05 33.90
N LEU A 812 -63.97 102.66 33.10
CA LEU A 812 -64.06 104.06 32.60
C LEU A 812 -64.93 104.89 33.55
N ALA A 813 -65.26 104.34 34.82
CA ALA A 813 -65.95 105.03 35.93
C ALA A 813 -65.10 104.92 37.20
N ARG A 814 -63.71 104.60 37.08
CA ARG A 814 -62.91 104.55 38.33
C ARG A 814 -61.45 104.81 38.00
N SER A 815 -61.12 105.91 37.25
CA SER A 815 -59.82 106.29 37.85
C SER A 815 -59.07 107.25 36.92
N ILE A 816 -59.72 108.40 36.43
CA ILE A 816 -59.38 109.82 36.71
C ILE A 816 -58.69 109.93 38.07
N MET A 817 -57.66 109.09 38.38
CA MET A 817 -56.83 109.34 39.57
C MET A 817 -55.48 108.65 39.39
N MET A 818 -54.71 109.14 38.35
CA MET A 818 -53.30 109.39 38.72
C MET A 818 -52.38 108.81 37.64
N ALA A 819 -52.26 109.48 36.58
CA ALA A 819 -51.21 110.13 35.76
C ALA A 819 -50.17 110.83 36.64
N ARG A 820 -49.17 110.07 36.98
CA ARG A 820 -47.82 110.68 37.04
C ARG A 820 -46.77 109.62 36.69
N HIS A 821 -46.49 109.46 35.33
CA HIS A 821 -45.36 109.98 34.53
C HIS A 821 -44.01 109.71 35.21
N LYS A 822 -43.43 108.74 34.78
CA LYS A 822 -42.59 108.72 33.57
C LYS A 822 -41.14 109.12 33.91
N GLN A 823 -40.29 108.14 34.06
CA GLN A 823 -39.00 108.43 33.36
C GLN A 823 -37.86 107.70 34.08
N GLU A 824 -37.63 106.52 33.52
CA GLU A 824 -36.21 106.44 33.08
C GLU A 824 -35.97 105.11 32.35
N LEU A 825 -36.40 104.99 31.14
CA LEU A 825 -35.58 104.91 29.89
C LEU A 825 -34.10 105.18 30.19
N THR A 826 -33.43 104.16 30.57
CA THR A 826 -32.01 104.16 30.12
C THR A 826 -31.48 102.72 30.18
N GLU A 827 -32.09 101.82 29.28
CA GLU A 827 -30.90 101.25 28.57
C GLU A 827 -31.27 99.89 27.96
N LYS A 828 -32.36 99.86 27.10
CA LYS A 828 -32.23 99.15 25.81
C LYS A 828 -31.11 99.75 24.96
N ASP A 829 -29.79 99.50 25.20
CA ASP A 829 -29.05 99.38 23.91
C ASP A 829 -27.56 99.65 24.16
N ALA A 830 -26.99 98.83 25.03
CA ALA A 830 -25.56 98.66 24.64
C ALA A 830 -24.91 97.60 25.52
N THR A 831 -25.34 96.35 25.25
CA THR A 831 -24.12 95.50 25.41
C THR A 831 -24.35 94.16 24.71
N ILE A 832 -25.00 94.25 23.38
CA ILE A 832 -24.42 93.53 22.22
C ILE A 832 -22.94 93.90 22.06
N ALA A 833 -22.10 93.66 23.17
CA ALA A 833 -20.69 93.33 22.90
C ALA A 833 -19.91 93.45 24.22
N SER A 834 -20.11 92.43 25.12
CA SER A 834 -18.93 92.17 25.98
C SER A 834 -19.33 91.18 27.08
N VAL A 835 -19.18 89.85 26.77
CA VAL A 835 -18.41 89.14 27.81
C VAL A 835 -18.91 87.69 27.87
N SER A 836 -18.53 86.89 26.76
CA SER A 836 -17.48 85.87 26.97
C SER A 836 -16.97 85.87 28.41
N ASN A 837 -17.72 85.17 29.23
CA ASN A 837 -16.95 84.39 30.24
C ASN A 837 -17.43 84.75 31.65
N THR A 838 -18.34 83.85 32.18
CA THR A 838 -18.01 83.55 33.60
C THR A 838 -18.88 82.38 34.07
N HIS A 839 -18.50 81.21 33.89
CA HIS A 839 -18.13 79.88 34.42
C HIS A 839 -18.99 79.51 35.63
N PRO A 840 -19.28 78.06 35.90
CA PRO A 840 -18.44 76.89 36.15
C PRO A 840 -19.26 75.63 36.47
N ASN A 841 -19.56 74.87 35.35
CA ASN A 841 -19.53 73.51 35.99
C ASN A 841 -19.62 72.44 34.91
N PHE A 842 -18.61 72.48 34.07
CA PHE A 842 -18.24 71.17 33.51
C PHE A 842 -16.76 71.18 33.11
N GLY A 843 -15.84 71.80 33.93
CA GLY A 843 -14.36 71.90 33.89
C GLY A 843 -13.73 71.14 35.06
N LYS A 844 -14.49 70.21 35.67
CA LYS A 844 -13.81 69.30 36.64
C LYS A 844 -13.86 67.87 36.12
N GLU A 845 -14.02 67.62 34.84
CA GLU A 845 -13.86 66.24 34.32
C GLU A 845 -13.17 66.28 32.95
N ILE A 846 -12.66 67.49 32.60
CA ILE A 846 -11.74 67.61 31.44
C ILE A 846 -10.37 68.07 31.94
N THR A 847 -10.04 68.14 33.22
CA THR A 847 -8.72 68.36 33.84
C THR A 847 -8.25 67.08 34.55
N LYS A 848 -8.96 65.93 34.44
CA LYS A 848 -8.38 64.64 34.89
C LYS A 848 -8.04 63.77 33.69
N LEU A 849 -8.38 64.22 32.48
CA LEU A 849 -8.00 63.47 31.26
C LEU A 849 -6.94 64.25 30.48
N LYS A 850 -6.46 65.50 30.96
CA LYS A 850 -5.31 66.25 30.42
C LYS A 850 -4.10 66.12 31.36
N GLU A 851 -4.12 65.48 32.57
CA GLU A 851 -3.00 65.16 33.48
C GLU A 851 -2.60 63.68 33.32
N GLU A 852 -3.37 62.82 32.49
CA GLU A 852 -2.95 61.44 32.13
C GLU A 852 -2.47 61.40 30.68
N GLU A 853 -2.58 62.53 29.89
CA GLU A 853 -1.93 62.70 28.57
C GLU A 853 -0.58 63.42 28.74
N ALA A 854 -0.20 64.07 29.82
CA ALA A 854 1.10 64.69 30.18
C ALA A 854 1.97 63.71 30.97
N ASN A 855 1.47 62.50 31.45
CA ASN A 855 2.28 61.46 32.13
C ASN A 855 2.68 60.35 31.14
N ILE A 856 2.10 60.31 29.97
CA ILE A 856 2.49 59.37 28.88
C ILE A 856 3.40 60.11 27.90
N GLY A 857 3.41 61.45 27.96
CA GLY A 857 4.38 62.30 27.21
C GLY A 857 5.67 62.50 28.00
N ASN A 858 5.78 62.26 29.29
CA ASN A 858 6.99 62.32 30.13
C ASN A 858 7.69 60.96 30.20
N ILE A 859 7.01 59.81 29.81
CA ILE A 859 7.59 58.45 29.75
C ILE A 859 8.09 58.19 28.31
N LYS A 860 7.55 58.96 27.39
CA LYS A 860 8.04 58.92 26.00
C LYS A 860 9.24 59.87 25.83
N ALA A 861 9.43 60.93 26.61
CA ALA A 861 10.58 61.85 26.62
C ALA A 861 11.73 61.30 27.47
N GLN A 862 11.44 60.33 28.36
CA GLN A 862 12.45 59.63 29.18
C GLN A 862 13.06 58.46 28.42
N TYR A 863 12.30 57.88 27.44
CA TYR A 863 12.81 56.75 26.63
C TYR A 863 13.47 57.29 25.35
N GLU A 864 13.18 58.60 25.09
CA GLU A 864 13.86 59.27 23.97
C GLU A 864 15.16 59.92 24.44
N LYS A 865 15.30 60.22 25.72
CA LYS A 865 16.54 60.68 26.38
C LYS A 865 17.46 59.50 26.72
N GLN A 866 16.90 58.24 26.79
CA GLN A 866 17.69 57.01 27.02
C GLN A 866 18.20 56.43 25.68
N LEU A 867 17.50 56.80 24.67
CA LEU A 867 17.90 56.36 23.31
C LEU A 867 18.90 57.35 22.72
N LEU A 868 18.86 58.63 23.22
CA LEU A 868 19.85 59.66 22.84
C LEU A 868 21.11 59.54 23.71
N ASN A 869 21.01 59.00 24.90
CA ASN A 869 22.16 58.69 25.77
C ASN A 869 22.88 57.43 25.31
N GLU A 870 22.16 56.49 24.59
CA GLU A 870 22.78 55.25 24.05
C GLU A 870 23.38 55.52 22.66
N ARG A 871 22.86 56.53 22.06
CA ARG A 871 23.42 56.97 20.77
C ARG A 871 24.63 57.88 20.99
N THR A 872 24.68 58.66 22.08
CA THR A 872 25.83 59.49 22.50
C THR A 872 26.94 58.62 23.12
N LEU A 873 26.58 57.44 23.76
CA LEU A 873 27.59 56.52 24.33
C LEU A 873 28.21 55.65 23.23
N LYS A 874 27.47 55.51 22.09
CA LYS A 874 27.93 54.73 20.92
C LYS A 874 28.69 55.63 19.95
N THR A 875 28.43 56.95 20.09
CA THR A 875 29.21 57.97 19.36
C THR A 875 30.45 58.36 20.18
N GLN A 876 30.48 58.17 21.51
CA GLN A 876 31.62 58.35 22.43
C GLN A 876 32.53 57.11 22.41
N ALA A 877 31.97 55.89 22.00
CA ALA A 877 32.71 54.62 21.83
C ALA A 877 33.34 54.55 20.43
N VAL A 878 32.78 55.35 19.49
CA VAL A 878 33.31 55.51 18.11
C VAL A 878 34.28 56.69 18.08
N ASN A 879 34.19 57.70 19.00
CA ASN A 879 35.10 58.84 19.23
C ASN A 879 36.23 58.48 20.20
N LYS A 880 36.06 57.39 21.04
CA LYS A 880 37.09 56.80 21.92
C LYS A 880 37.93 55.76 21.15
N LEU A 881 37.42 55.14 19.95
CA LEU A 881 38.14 54.27 18.99
C LEU A 881 38.83 55.13 17.92
N ALA A 882 38.43 56.44 17.81
CA ALA A 882 39.09 57.47 16.98
C ALA A 882 40.10 58.27 17.82
N GLU A 883 40.09 58.25 19.20
CA GLU A 883 41.02 58.85 20.19
C GLU A 883 42.12 57.85 20.56
N ILE A 884 41.93 56.45 20.34
CA ILE A 884 42.97 55.42 20.57
C ILE A 884 43.77 55.22 19.27
N MET A 885 43.22 55.78 18.10
CA MET A 885 43.94 55.82 16.80
C MET A 885 44.64 57.18 16.64
N ASN A 886 44.48 58.22 17.63
CA ASN A 886 45.14 59.54 17.60
C ASN A 886 45.85 59.81 18.93
N ARG A 887 46.46 58.80 19.66
CA ARG A 887 47.43 59.11 20.74
C ARG A 887 48.79 58.50 20.40
N LYS A 888 49.50 59.12 19.44
CA LYS A 888 50.98 59.10 19.34
C LYS A 888 51.62 59.67 20.61
N GLY A 889 52.11 58.72 21.53
CA GLY A 889 53.30 59.28 22.24
C GLY A 889 54.52 58.36 22.03
N PRO A 890 55.83 58.91 22.00
CA PRO A 890 57.11 59.15 21.33
C PRO A 890 58.04 57.93 21.39
N VAL A 891 58.67 57.50 20.27
CA VAL A 891 59.87 57.22 19.46
C VAL A 891 60.77 56.22 20.19
N LYS A 892 60.95 54.95 19.40
CA LYS A 892 62.38 54.57 19.25
C LYS A 892 62.57 53.83 17.93
N ARG A 893 63.10 54.45 16.88
CA ARG A 893 64.15 54.48 15.83
C ARG A 893 64.63 53.07 15.48
N GLY A 894 63.89 52.44 14.30
CA GLY A 894 64.89 51.78 13.41
C GLY A 894 64.17 50.88 12.39
N ALA A 895 63.89 51.36 11.07
CA ALA A 895 64.26 50.89 9.71
C ALA A 895 63.03 50.87 8.81
N ASP A 896 62.63 51.94 8.15
CA ASP A 896 61.89 52.68 7.12
C ASP A 896 61.99 51.97 5.75
N THR A 897 61.78 50.57 5.58
CA THR A 897 61.52 50.06 4.19
C THR A 897 60.45 48.96 4.24
N ASP A 898 59.93 48.50 5.36
CA ASP A 898 58.91 47.43 5.45
C ASP A 898 57.56 48.03 5.86
N VAL A 899 57.50 49.29 6.18
CA VAL A 899 56.25 49.98 6.57
C VAL A 899 55.72 50.75 5.34
N ARG A 900 56.57 50.96 4.31
CA ARG A 900 56.12 51.68 3.10
C ARG A 900 55.58 50.68 2.06
N ARG A 901 55.90 49.38 2.11
CA ARG A 901 55.36 48.32 1.22
C ARG A 901 54.04 47.76 1.76
N LYS A 902 53.84 47.86 3.00
CA LYS A 902 52.59 47.37 3.63
C LYS A 902 51.53 48.48 3.67
N GLU A 903 51.90 49.70 3.46
CA GLU A 903 50.97 50.86 3.37
C GLU A 903 50.52 51.08 1.92
N LYS A 904 51.24 50.62 0.96
CA LYS A 904 50.83 50.70 -0.46
C LYS A 904 49.93 49.52 -0.84
N GLU A 905 50.14 48.42 -0.20
CA GLU A 905 49.29 47.23 -0.42
C GLU A 905 47.98 47.33 0.37
N ASN A 906 47.92 48.07 1.39
CA ASN A 906 46.70 48.31 2.18
C ASN A 906 45.87 49.46 1.57
N ARG A 907 46.45 50.29 0.77
CA ARG A 907 45.71 51.35 0.06
C ARG A 907 45.12 50.81 -1.25
N LYS A 908 45.75 49.84 -1.76
CA LYS A 908 45.24 49.19 -2.98
C LYS A 908 44.09 48.22 -2.65
N LEU A 909 44.11 47.62 -1.54
CA LEU A 909 43.03 46.69 -1.15
C LEU A 909 41.84 47.47 -0.57
N HIS A 910 42.04 48.68 -0.17
CA HIS A 910 40.94 49.54 0.32
C HIS A 910 40.26 50.27 -0.84
N MET A 911 40.94 50.45 -1.89
CA MET A 911 40.32 51.08 -3.08
C MET A 911 39.56 50.04 -3.90
N GLU A 912 39.95 48.80 -3.80
CA GLU A 912 39.24 47.70 -4.51
C GLU A 912 38.01 47.23 -3.72
N LEU A 913 38.04 47.45 -2.46
CA LEU A 913 36.86 47.08 -1.63
C LEU A 913 35.82 48.21 -1.65
N LYS A 914 36.23 49.39 -1.88
CA LYS A 914 35.31 50.53 -1.97
C LYS A 914 34.66 50.59 -3.37
N SER A 915 35.35 50.13 -4.32
CA SER A 915 34.76 50.09 -5.68
C SER A 915 33.79 48.92 -5.83
N GLU A 916 33.98 47.88 -5.11
CA GLU A 916 33.07 46.71 -5.19
C GLU A 916 31.84 46.90 -4.31
N ARG A 917 31.95 47.73 -3.32
CA ARG A 917 30.80 48.04 -2.44
C ARG A 917 29.89 49.08 -3.10
N GLU A 918 30.47 49.88 -3.94
CA GLU A 918 29.64 50.90 -4.63
C GLU A 918 28.92 50.29 -5.85
N LYS A 919 29.44 49.26 -6.37
CA LYS A 919 28.76 48.57 -7.49
C LYS A 919 27.63 47.66 -6.98
N LEU A 920 27.80 47.24 -5.80
CA LEU A 920 26.74 46.34 -5.27
C LEU A 920 25.62 47.16 -4.63
N THR A 921 25.96 48.31 -4.26
CA THR A 921 24.92 49.19 -3.68
C THR A 921 24.10 49.84 -4.81
N GLN A 922 24.65 50.05 -5.92
CA GLN A 922 23.90 50.62 -7.06
C GLN A 922 23.02 49.56 -7.73
N MET A 923 23.35 48.36 -7.58
CA MET A 923 22.54 47.25 -8.15
C MET A 923 21.40 46.86 -7.19
N MET A 924 21.58 47.13 -5.95
CA MET A 924 20.51 46.82 -4.97
C MET A 924 19.42 47.90 -5.01
N ILE A 925 19.86 49.10 -5.39
CA ILE A 925 18.87 50.22 -5.44
C ILE A 925 18.10 50.13 -6.76
N LYS A 926 18.63 49.65 -7.76
CA LYS A 926 17.92 49.44 -9.04
C LYS A 926 16.92 48.28 -8.94
N TYR A 927 17.19 47.31 -8.17
CA TYR A 927 16.27 46.15 -8.07
C TYR A 927 15.17 46.41 -7.03
N GLN A 928 15.49 47.31 -6.26
CA GLN A 928 14.46 47.65 -5.25
C GLN A 928 13.44 48.62 -5.85
N LYS A 929 13.78 49.43 -6.76
CA LYS A 929 12.86 50.38 -7.43
C LYS A 929 12.01 49.64 -8.47
N GLU A 930 12.44 48.56 -9.00
CA GLU A 930 11.67 47.78 -10.00
C GLU A 930 10.69 46.81 -9.30
N ILE A 931 10.98 46.56 -8.07
CA ILE A 931 10.09 45.67 -7.32
C ILE A 931 8.93 46.47 -6.72
N ASN A 932 9.21 47.74 -6.50
CA ASN A 932 8.14 48.58 -5.90
C ASN A 932 7.18 49.08 -7.00
N GLU A 933 7.52 49.19 -8.26
CA GLU A 933 6.62 49.61 -9.37
C GLU A 933 5.80 48.43 -9.89
N MET A 934 6.23 47.20 -9.62
CA MET A 934 5.49 45.99 -10.05
C MET A 934 4.48 45.54 -8.99
N GLN A 935 4.80 46.06 -7.77
CA GLN A 935 3.86 45.72 -6.69
C GLN A 935 2.68 46.69 -6.68
N ALA A 936 2.80 47.89 -7.26
CA ALA A 936 1.73 48.91 -7.33
C ALA A 936 0.82 48.65 -8.55
N GLN A 937 1.20 47.85 -9.50
CA GLN A 937 0.38 47.50 -10.69
C GLN A 937 -0.39 46.20 -10.47
N ILE A 938 0.07 45.36 -9.50
CA ILE A 938 -0.57 44.06 -9.19
C ILE A 938 -1.70 44.29 -8.18
N ALA A 939 -1.59 45.46 -7.46
CA ALA A 939 -2.67 45.72 -6.47
C ALA A 939 -3.87 46.41 -7.15
N GLU A 940 -3.72 47.10 -8.33
CA GLU A 940 -4.81 47.78 -9.07
C GLU A 940 -5.54 46.82 -10.01
N GLU A 941 -4.97 45.62 -10.34
CA GLU A 941 -5.56 44.60 -11.25
C GLU A 941 -6.29 43.51 -10.45
N SER A 942 -5.99 43.37 -9.13
CA SER A 942 -6.63 42.38 -8.24
C SER A 942 -7.96 42.91 -7.68
N GLN A 943 -8.18 44.25 -7.64
CA GLN A 943 -9.43 44.84 -7.14
C GLN A 943 -10.46 44.96 -8.29
N ILE A 944 -10.17 44.88 -9.59
CA ILE A 944 -11.08 44.93 -10.74
C ILE A 944 -11.52 43.52 -11.14
N ARG A 945 -10.82 42.35 -10.55
CA ARG A 945 -11.10 40.95 -10.85
C ARG A 945 -12.10 40.33 -9.86
N ILE A 946 -12.21 40.85 -8.73
CA ILE A 946 -13.16 40.31 -7.73
C ILE A 946 -14.53 40.92 -7.90
N GLU A 947 -14.69 42.06 -8.50
CA GLU A 947 -15.93 42.83 -8.77
C GLU A 947 -16.53 42.31 -10.10
N LEU A 948 -15.69 41.69 -10.97
CA LEU A 948 -16.17 41.21 -12.27
C LEU A 948 -16.59 39.72 -12.12
N GLN A 949 -16.14 38.96 -10.84
CA GLN A 949 -16.45 37.54 -10.64
C GLN A 949 -17.75 37.38 -9.84
N MET A 950 -18.19 38.33 -9.21
CA MET A 950 -19.45 38.27 -8.44
C MET A 950 -20.60 38.79 -9.30
N THR A 951 -20.34 39.62 -10.31
CA THR A 951 -21.36 40.08 -11.29
C THR A 951 -21.55 39.03 -12.39
N LEU A 952 -20.42 38.13 -12.47
CA LEU A 952 -20.51 37.06 -13.49
C LEU A 952 -21.27 35.84 -12.93
N ASP A 953 -21.34 35.64 -11.55
CA ASP A 953 -22.04 34.47 -10.96
C ASP A 953 -23.51 34.81 -10.72
N SER A 954 -23.86 36.11 -10.62
CA SER A 954 -25.27 36.55 -10.50
C SER A 954 -25.89 36.70 -11.90
N LYS A 955 -25.00 37.11 -12.98
CA LYS A 955 -25.53 37.22 -14.37
C LYS A 955 -25.63 35.84 -15.02
N ASP A 956 -24.91 34.71 -14.37
CA ASP A 956 -25.00 33.31 -14.85
C ASP A 956 -26.25 32.62 -14.30
N SER A 957 -26.73 33.07 -13.18
CA SER A 957 -28.01 32.56 -12.64
C SER A 957 -29.20 33.27 -13.30
N ASP A 958 -29.05 34.63 -13.74
CA ASP A 958 -30.11 35.35 -14.47
C ASP A 958 -30.17 34.89 -15.94
N ILE A 959 -28.91 34.35 -16.56
CA ILE A 959 -28.83 33.80 -17.94
C ILE A 959 -29.45 32.40 -17.97
N GLU A 960 -29.42 31.74 -16.81
CA GLU A 960 -30.08 30.41 -16.77
C GLU A 960 -31.59 30.55 -16.60
N GLN A 961 -32.08 31.72 -15.99
CA GLN A 961 -33.50 32.09 -15.86
C GLN A 961 -34.05 32.58 -17.20
N LEU A 962 -33.21 33.37 -18.01
CA LEU A 962 -33.63 33.91 -19.33
C LEU A 962 -33.59 32.80 -20.39
N ARG A 963 -32.62 31.69 -20.13
CA ARG A 963 -32.58 30.49 -21.03
C ARG A 963 -33.76 29.57 -20.77
N SER A 964 -34.27 29.56 -19.47
CA SER A 964 -35.47 28.76 -19.15
C SER A 964 -36.74 29.51 -19.59
N GLN A 965 -36.77 30.95 -19.58
CA GLN A 965 -37.90 31.76 -20.06
C GLN A 965 -37.91 31.81 -21.60
N LEU A 966 -36.66 31.70 -22.38
CA LEU A 966 -36.50 31.60 -23.86
C LEU A 966 -36.93 30.21 -24.35
N GLN A 967 -36.77 29.17 -23.40
CA GLN A 967 -37.27 27.80 -23.75
C GLN A 967 -38.80 27.73 -23.57
N SER A 968 -39.35 28.68 -22.67
CA SER A 968 -40.82 28.79 -22.52
C SER A 968 -41.41 29.69 -23.61
N LEU A 969 -40.57 30.77 -24.28
CA LEU A 969 -40.99 31.69 -25.36
C LEU A 969 -40.74 31.05 -26.72
N HIS A 970 -39.74 29.85 -26.86
CA HIS A 970 -39.52 29.02 -28.08
C HIS A 970 -40.64 27.99 -28.24
N ILE A 971 -41.50 27.88 -27.13
CA ILE A 971 -42.76 27.11 -27.34
C ILE A 971 -43.88 28.09 -27.70
N GLY A 972 -43.60 29.52 -27.75
CA GLY A 972 -44.65 30.53 -28.02
C GLY A 972 -44.37 31.24 -29.36
N LEU A 973 -43.40 30.75 -30.37
CA LEU A 973 -43.23 31.38 -31.70
C LEU A 973 -43.37 30.31 -32.79
N ASP A 974 -44.11 29.10 -32.37
CA ASP A 974 -44.83 28.33 -33.40
C ASP A 974 -46.33 28.35 -33.13
N ASN A 975 -46.92 29.52 -32.99
CA ASN A 975 -48.36 29.38 -33.28
C ASN A 975 -49.00 30.78 -33.34
N SER A 976 -48.87 31.53 -34.53
CA SER A 976 -49.93 32.49 -34.94
C SER A 976 -50.97 31.80 -35.81
N SER A 977 -52.11 31.46 -35.20
CA SER A 977 -53.30 32.30 -35.40
C SER A 977 -54.53 31.40 -35.65
N ILE A 978 -55.44 31.42 -34.60
CA ILE A 978 -56.66 32.19 -34.26
C ILE A 978 -57.88 31.29 -34.47
N GLY A 979 -58.46 30.97 -33.34
CA GLY A 979 -59.62 31.64 -32.68
C GLY A 979 -60.92 30.87 -32.96
N SER A 980 -61.46 30.38 -31.82
CA SER A 980 -62.58 30.92 -31.01
C SER A 980 -63.47 29.77 -30.52
N GLY A 981 -63.35 29.51 -29.29
CA GLY A 981 -64.15 29.60 -28.06
C GLY A 981 -65.26 28.53 -28.04
N PRO A 982 -65.76 28.20 -26.85
CA PRO A 982 -65.69 28.28 -25.38
C PRO A 982 -66.40 27.11 -24.71
N GLY A 983 -65.69 26.42 -23.82
CA GLY A 983 -66.42 26.21 -22.52
C GLY A 983 -66.07 24.84 -21.93
N ASP A 984 -65.04 24.78 -20.97
CA ASP A 984 -65.16 24.45 -19.54
C ASP A 984 -64.30 23.20 -19.23
N THR A 985 -63.02 23.42 -18.88
CA THR A 985 -61.93 23.51 -17.90
C THR A 985 -62.09 22.45 -16.80
N GLU A 986 -61.20 21.32 -16.98
CA GLU A 986 -60.36 20.95 -15.80
C GLU A 986 -59.07 20.31 -16.29
N THR A 987 -57.94 21.03 -16.63
CA THR A 987 -56.50 21.35 -16.64
C THR A 987 -55.70 20.39 -15.77
N ASP A 988 -54.95 19.47 -16.36
CA ASP A 988 -53.53 19.16 -16.63
C ASP A 988 -52.59 20.16 -15.94
N ASP A 989 -51.89 19.71 -14.75
CA ASP A 989 -50.73 20.63 -14.57
C ASP A 989 -49.44 19.82 -14.53
N GLY A 990 -48.60 19.27 -15.49
CA GLY A 990 -47.22 19.58 -15.93
C GLY A 990 -46.75 20.95 -15.43
N PHE A 991 -46.44 21.00 -14.04
CA PHE A 991 -45.83 22.17 -13.38
C PHE A 991 -44.30 21.99 -13.32
N PRO A 992 -43.25 22.82 -13.76
CA PRO A 992 -41.79 22.96 -13.67
C PRO A 992 -41.26 22.55 -12.28
N GLU A 993 -40.79 21.20 -11.92
CA GLU A 993 -40.06 20.85 -10.69
C GLU A 993 -39.89 22.07 -9.77
N SER A 994 -40.94 22.53 -9.01
CA SER A 994 -40.98 23.55 -7.93
C SER A 994 -39.81 23.35 -6.95
N ARG A 995 -38.77 24.22 -6.89
CA ARG A 995 -37.67 24.63 -6.00
C ARG A 995 -37.95 24.20 -4.54
N LEU A 996 -37.13 22.95 -3.95
CA LEU A 996 -37.24 22.57 -2.52
C LEU A 996 -36.80 23.73 -1.61
N GLU A 997 -37.86 24.47 -1.02
CA GLU A 997 -37.58 25.60 -0.10
C GLU A 997 -38.60 25.61 1.03
N GLY A 998 -38.13 26.00 2.17
CA GLY A 998 -39.11 26.02 3.30
C GLY A 998 -38.38 26.32 4.61
N TRP A 999 -39.23 26.47 5.69
CA TRP A 999 -38.63 26.87 6.99
C TRP A 999 -38.16 25.63 7.76
N LEU A 1000 -36.77 25.70 8.22
CA LEU A 1000 -36.24 24.64 9.12
C LEU A 1000 -35.59 25.28 10.36
N SER A 1001 -35.67 24.47 11.46
CA SER A 1001 -35.13 25.10 12.70
C SER A 1001 -33.80 24.45 13.08
N LEU A 1002 -32.70 25.34 13.42
CA LEU A 1002 -31.37 24.85 13.83
C LEU A 1002 -31.20 24.99 15.35
N PRO A 1003 -30.35 24.05 16.00
CA PRO A 1003 -30.18 24.08 17.45
C PRO A 1003 -29.29 25.26 17.90
N VAL A 1004 -29.65 26.04 19.02
CA VAL A 1004 -28.85 27.19 19.51
C VAL A 1004 -27.68 26.67 20.36
N ARG A 1005 -26.31 26.81 20.01
CA ARG A 1005 -25.07 26.21 20.57
C ARG A 1005 -24.60 26.99 21.80
N ASN A 1006 -25.59 27.53 22.73
CA ASN A 1006 -24.96 28.12 23.94
C ASN A 1006 -25.97 28.16 25.08
N ASN A 1007 -26.39 26.88 25.78
CA ASN A 1007 -26.79 27.03 27.19
C ASN A 1007 -27.37 25.70 27.70
N THR A 1008 -26.60 24.88 28.47
CA THR A 1008 -26.62 23.72 29.40
C THR A 1008 -27.89 23.73 30.27
N LYS A 1009 -29.13 24.04 29.62
CA LYS A 1009 -30.23 23.46 30.44
C LYS A 1009 -31.54 23.60 29.69
N LYS A 1010 -31.61 23.28 28.17
CA LYS A 1010 -32.80 22.95 27.36
C LYS A 1010 -32.54 23.32 25.89
N PHE A 1011 -32.44 22.28 24.72
CA PHE A 1011 -32.22 22.52 23.28
C PHE A 1011 -33.18 23.59 22.76
N GLY A 1012 -32.94 24.88 22.72
CA GLY A 1012 -33.75 25.91 22.01
C GLY A 1012 -33.47 25.87 20.50
N TRP A 1013 -34.66 25.89 19.53
CA TRP A 1013 -34.54 25.79 18.05
C TRP A 1013 -34.76 27.18 17.43
N VAL A 1014 -33.81 27.54 16.41
CA VAL A 1014 -34.03 28.83 15.74
C VAL A 1014 -34.42 28.55 14.28
N LYS A 1015 -35.50 29.31 13.84
CA LYS A 1015 -36.08 29.02 12.50
C LYS A 1015 -35.29 29.74 11.41
N LYS A 1016 -34.95 28.90 10.33
CA LYS A 1016 -34.26 29.52 9.19
C LYS A 1016 -34.95 29.09 7.89
N TYR A 1017 -34.88 30.17 6.90
CA TYR A 1017 -35.51 29.81 5.61
C TYR A 1017 -34.46 29.21 4.66
N VAL A 1018 -34.79 27.94 4.15
CA VAL A 1018 -33.74 27.15 3.45
C VAL A 1018 -34.18 26.93 2.01
N ILE A 1019 -33.14 27.22 1.08
CA ILE A 1019 -33.45 26.93 -0.34
C ILE A 1019 -32.36 26.02 -0.90
N VAL A 1020 -32.93 25.05 -1.59
CA VAL A 1020 -31.94 24.09 -2.12
C VAL A 1020 -31.86 24.27 -3.64
N SER A 1021 -30.59 24.70 -4.06
CA SER A 1021 -30.36 24.77 -5.52
C SER A 1021 -29.67 23.51 -6.03
N SER A 1022 -29.35 23.33 -7.31
CA SER A 1022 -28.85 22.06 -7.88
C SER A 1022 -27.45 21.74 -7.36
N LYS A 1023 -26.73 22.71 -6.64
CA LYS A 1023 -25.35 22.39 -6.20
C LYS A 1023 -25.09 22.94 -4.80
N LYS A 1024 -26.15 23.74 -4.25
CA LYS A 1024 -25.86 24.31 -2.91
C LYS A 1024 -27.15 24.36 -2.08
N ILE A 1025 -26.90 24.36 -0.66
CA ILE A 1025 -28.04 24.57 0.25
C ILE A 1025 -27.83 25.91 0.97
N LEU A 1026 -28.83 26.76 0.71
CA LEU A 1026 -28.64 28.11 1.27
C LEU A 1026 -29.59 28.34 2.46
N PHE A 1027 -29.01 28.88 3.57
CA PHE A 1027 -29.83 29.14 4.77
C PHE A 1027 -29.97 30.66 4.96
N TYR A 1028 -31.21 31.10 4.97
CA TYR A 1028 -31.44 32.55 5.18
C TYR A 1028 -32.07 32.81 6.55
N ASP A 1029 -31.67 33.94 7.11
CA ASP A 1029 -32.23 34.30 8.44
C ASP A 1029 -33.66 34.81 8.30
N SER A 1030 -34.11 35.38 6.94
CA SER A 1030 -35.51 35.85 6.75
C SER A 1030 -35.83 35.86 5.25
N GLU A 1031 -37.04 35.77 4.77
CA GLU A 1031 -37.50 35.73 3.36
C GLU A 1031 -37.11 37.01 2.63
N GLN A 1032 -36.79 38.21 3.41
CA GLN A 1032 -36.33 39.48 2.82
C GLN A 1032 -34.84 39.41 2.43
N ASP A 1033 -34.02 38.56 3.12
CA ASP A 1033 -32.59 38.31 2.81
C ASP A 1033 -32.44 37.42 1.56
N LYS A 1034 -33.52 36.77 1.29
CA LYS A 1034 -33.59 35.99 0.03
C LYS A 1034 -33.78 36.92 -1.18
N GLU A 1035 -34.59 37.94 -1.11
CA GLU A 1035 -34.87 38.86 -2.24
C GLU A 1035 -33.67 39.74 -2.54
N GLN A 1036 -32.65 39.65 -1.53
CA GLN A 1036 -31.43 40.47 -1.73
C GLN A 1036 -30.22 39.57 -1.98
N SER A 1037 -30.42 38.13 -2.05
CA SER A 1037 -29.43 37.07 -2.29
C SER A 1037 -28.29 37.12 -1.27
N ASN A 1038 -28.71 37.16 0.03
CA ASN A 1038 -27.71 37.27 1.13
C ASN A 1038 -27.88 36.11 2.12
N PRO A 1039 -27.30 34.96 1.94
CA PRO A 1039 -27.55 33.73 2.72
C PRO A 1039 -26.68 33.67 3.98
N TYR A 1040 -27.43 33.23 5.23
CA TYR A 1040 -26.76 33.08 6.54
C TYR A 1040 -25.68 31.98 6.49
N MET A 1041 -25.98 30.89 5.93
CA MET A 1041 -25.05 29.75 5.81
C MET A 1041 -25.30 29.04 4.48
N VAL A 1042 -24.06 28.80 3.78
CA VAL A 1042 -24.24 28.06 2.51
C VAL A 1042 -23.49 26.72 2.60
N LEU A 1043 -24.23 25.70 2.16
CA LEU A 1043 -23.57 24.38 2.18
C LEU A 1043 -23.54 23.82 0.76
N ASP A 1044 -22.31 23.28 0.45
CA ASP A 1044 -22.21 22.66 -0.89
C ASP A 1044 -22.78 21.23 -0.87
N ILE A 1045 -23.75 20.95 -1.78
CA ILE A 1045 -24.48 19.66 -1.78
C ILE A 1045 -23.51 18.53 -2.14
N ASP A 1046 -22.28 18.73 -2.81
CA ASP A 1046 -21.30 17.69 -3.22
C ASP A 1046 -20.37 17.34 -2.07
N LYS A 1047 -20.57 18.08 -1.03
CA LYS A 1047 -19.67 17.77 0.11
C LYS A 1047 -20.49 17.26 1.31
N LEU A 1048 -21.81 16.95 0.97
CA LEU A 1048 -22.63 16.35 2.04
C LEU A 1048 -22.37 14.83 2.10
N PHE A 1049 -22.03 14.29 3.22
CA PHE A 1049 -21.73 12.84 3.38
C PHE A 1049 -23.01 12.02 3.51
N HIS A 1050 -24.06 12.49 4.25
CA HIS A 1050 -25.35 11.75 4.27
C HIS A 1050 -26.38 12.58 5.06
N VAL A 1051 -27.76 12.27 4.66
CA VAL A 1051 -28.91 12.90 5.35
C VAL A 1051 -29.87 11.80 5.82
N ARG A 1052 -30.12 11.68 7.17
CA ARG A 1052 -31.05 10.63 7.66
C ARG A 1052 -31.84 11.15 8.86
N PRO A 1053 -33.10 10.42 9.09
CA PRO A 1053 -33.84 10.78 10.32
C PRO A 1053 -33.09 10.33 11.58
N VAL A 1054 -33.30 11.02 12.70
CA VAL A 1054 -32.49 10.73 13.92
C VAL A 1054 -33.27 9.75 14.81
N THR A 1055 -32.57 8.80 15.59
CA THR A 1055 -33.18 7.87 16.59
C THR A 1055 -32.93 8.40 18.00
N GLN A 1056 -33.64 7.83 19.07
CA GLN A 1056 -33.53 8.29 20.47
C GLN A 1056 -32.10 8.21 20.98
N THR A 1057 -31.23 7.45 20.34
CA THR A 1057 -29.81 7.33 20.79
C THR A 1057 -28.99 8.48 20.22
N ASP A 1058 -29.45 9.23 19.06
CA ASP A 1058 -28.70 10.31 18.37
C ASP A 1058 -28.97 11.67 19.04
N VAL A 1059 -30.09 11.72 19.84
CA VAL A 1059 -30.37 13.03 20.50
C VAL A 1059 -30.93 12.73 21.91
N TYR A 1060 -30.08 12.62 23.00
CA TYR A 1060 -30.42 12.09 24.34
C TYR A 1060 -31.09 13.18 25.18
N ARG A 1061 -31.21 14.40 24.66
CA ARG A 1061 -31.77 15.49 25.51
C ARG A 1061 -33.00 16.08 24.85
N ALA A 1062 -33.44 15.55 23.52
CA ALA A 1062 -34.61 16.08 22.80
C ALA A 1062 -35.90 15.39 23.26
N ASP A 1063 -37.09 16.14 23.50
CA ASP A 1063 -38.40 15.62 23.96
C ASP A 1063 -38.90 14.50 23.03
N ALA A 1064 -39.49 13.41 23.62
CA ALA A 1064 -39.89 12.18 22.90
C ALA A 1064 -40.92 12.50 21.79
N LYS A 1065 -41.59 13.75 21.88
CA LYS A 1065 -42.61 14.08 20.87
C LYS A 1065 -41.95 14.81 19.68
N GLU A 1066 -40.62 15.30 19.77
CA GLU A 1066 -39.93 16.08 18.72
C GLU A 1066 -38.99 15.18 17.90
N ILE A 1067 -38.79 13.97 18.39
CA ILE A 1067 -37.75 13.09 17.81
C ILE A 1067 -38.20 12.59 16.43
N PRO A 1068 -39.51 12.42 16.20
CA PRO A 1068 -39.89 11.91 14.87
C PRO A 1068 -39.89 13.03 13.82
N ARG A 1069 -39.52 14.30 14.17
CA ARG A 1069 -39.53 15.44 13.22
C ARG A 1069 -38.11 15.95 13.01
N ILE A 1070 -37.05 15.25 13.55
CA ILE A 1070 -35.67 15.75 13.45
C ILE A 1070 -34.91 14.85 12.48
N PHE A 1071 -34.02 15.58 11.65
CA PHE A 1071 -33.14 14.75 10.82
C PHE A 1071 -31.75 15.37 10.76
N GLN A 1072 -30.74 14.49 10.44
CA GLN A 1072 -29.33 14.88 10.58
C GLN A 1072 -28.67 14.92 9.20
N ILE A 1073 -27.75 16.16 9.15
CA ILE A 1073 -26.93 16.20 7.93
C ILE A 1073 -25.45 16.15 8.32
N LEU A 1074 -24.76 15.18 7.64
CA LEU A 1074 -23.31 15.09 7.90
C LEU A 1074 -22.54 15.58 6.68
N TYR A 1075 -21.49 16.67 7.02
CA TYR A 1075 -20.83 17.22 5.81
C TYR A 1075 -19.39 17.62 6.15
N ALA A 1076 -18.42 17.80 5.09
CA ALA A 1076 -16.99 18.11 5.26
C ALA A 1076 -16.81 19.56 5.72
N ASN A 1077 -15.94 19.91 6.77
CA ASN A 1077 -15.75 21.23 7.40
C ASN A 1077 -15.43 22.30 6.35
N GLU A 1078 -14.84 21.97 5.09
CA GLU A 1078 -14.44 22.95 4.05
C GLU A 1078 -15.65 23.31 3.16
N GLY A 1079 -16.89 22.57 3.30
CA GLY A 1079 -18.08 22.81 2.44
C GLY A 1079 -19.07 23.77 3.09
N GLU A 1080 -18.65 24.33 4.29
CA GLU A 1080 -19.57 25.23 5.03
C GLU A 1080 -18.99 26.65 5.06
N SER A 1081 -19.64 27.70 4.46
CA SER A 1081 -19.21 29.10 4.61
C SER A 1081 -20.20 29.88 5.50
N LYS A 1082 -19.72 30.15 6.84
CA LYS A 1082 -20.63 30.80 7.82
C LYS A 1082 -20.24 32.27 7.99
N LYS A 1083 -21.03 33.08 8.18
CA LYS A 1083 -20.75 34.48 8.55
C LYS A 1083 -20.35 34.59 10.02
N GLU A 1084 -18.83 34.66 10.47
CA GLU A 1084 -18.32 34.66 11.87
C GLU A 1084 -18.82 35.89 12.63
N GLN A 1085 -19.46 35.75 13.98
CA GLN A 1085 -19.58 36.67 15.14
C GLN A 1085 -18.58 36.30 16.23
N GLU A 1086 -17.55 37.17 16.71
CA GLU A 1086 -16.53 37.59 17.69
C GLU A 1086 -16.95 37.25 19.12
N PHE A 1087 -16.24 36.31 19.92
CA PHE A 1087 -15.41 36.43 21.13
C PHE A 1087 -15.16 35.05 21.72
N PRO A 1088 -14.03 35.02 22.81
CA PRO A 1088 -12.64 34.74 23.20
C PRO A 1088 -12.51 33.45 24.02
N VAL A 1089 -11.48 32.65 23.69
CA VAL A 1089 -10.68 31.50 24.16
C VAL A 1089 -10.13 31.80 25.57
N GLU A 1090 -10.35 30.75 26.49
CA GLU A 1090 -9.18 30.42 27.35
C GLU A 1090 -9.04 28.91 27.47
N PRO A 1091 -7.68 28.43 27.94
CA PRO A 1091 -6.50 27.59 27.65
C PRO A 1091 -6.34 26.46 28.67
N MET A 1092 -5.98 25.24 28.16
CA MET A 1092 -5.35 24.24 29.07
C MET A 1092 -4.14 23.62 28.38
N GLY A 1093 -2.86 23.99 28.81
CA GLY A 1093 -1.69 23.60 29.64
C GLY A 1093 -1.24 22.15 29.32
N GLU A 1094 0.09 22.11 28.82
CA GLU A 1094 1.26 21.54 29.53
C GLU A 1094 2.22 20.91 28.52
N LYS A 1095 3.47 21.45 28.34
CA LYS A 1095 4.94 21.43 28.31
C LYS A 1095 5.46 20.06 27.86
N SER A 1096 6.04 19.97 26.58
CA SER A 1096 6.94 18.87 26.19
C SER A 1096 8.19 19.45 25.49
N ASN A 1097 9.42 19.40 26.17
CA ASN A 1097 10.86 19.54 25.88
C ASN A 1097 11.20 19.11 24.45
N TYR A 1098 10.87 19.74 23.42
CA TYR A 1098 11.36 19.58 22.04
C TYR A 1098 11.66 20.96 21.45
N ILE A 1099 12.73 20.91 20.53
CA ILE A 1099 13.17 22.17 19.90
C ILE A 1099 12.49 22.28 18.53
N CYS A 1100 11.68 23.42 18.37
CA CYS A 1100 10.88 23.56 17.12
C CYS A 1100 11.62 24.48 16.15
N HIS A 1101 11.87 23.87 14.92
CA HIS A 1101 12.54 24.70 13.90
C HIS A 1101 12.09 24.27 12.51
N LYS A 1102 11.34 25.33 11.65
CA LYS A 1102 10.82 25.20 10.27
C LYS A 1102 9.89 24.00 10.13
N GLY A 1103 9.00 23.86 11.25
CA GLY A 1103 7.91 22.86 11.19
C GLY A 1103 8.37 21.50 11.73
N HIS A 1104 9.71 21.36 12.20
CA HIS A 1104 10.24 20.13 12.82
C HIS A 1104 10.23 20.24 14.34
N GLU A 1105 9.96 19.12 14.97
CA GLU A 1105 10.16 19.01 16.45
C GLU A 1105 11.37 18.11 16.74
N PHE A 1106 12.53 18.85 17.04
CA PHE A 1106 13.79 18.10 17.17
C PHE A 1106 14.05 17.69 18.62
N ILE A 1107 14.58 16.45 18.65
CA ILE A 1107 14.98 15.93 19.99
C ILE A 1107 16.47 15.59 19.93
N PRO A 1108 17.23 15.97 20.98
CA PRO A 1108 18.68 15.68 20.96
C PRO A 1108 18.96 14.18 21.01
N THR A 1109 19.90 13.78 20.03
CA THR A 1109 20.21 12.33 20.00
C THR A 1109 21.68 12.13 19.59
N LEU A 1110 22.39 10.95 19.95
CA LEU A 1110 23.79 10.64 19.57
C LEU A 1110 23.83 9.37 18.72
N TYR A 1111 24.66 9.58 17.58
CA TYR A 1111 24.65 8.42 16.65
C TYR A 1111 26.03 7.74 16.67
N HIS A 1112 26.18 6.49 17.10
CA HIS A 1112 27.43 5.71 17.24
C HIS A 1112 27.53 4.67 16.13
N PHE A 1113 26.63 4.79 15.04
CA PHE A 1113 26.68 3.97 13.82
C PHE A 1113 26.58 4.90 12.60
N PRO A 1114 27.24 4.48 11.43
CA PRO A 1114 27.42 5.44 10.31
C PRO A 1114 26.12 6.12 9.91
N THR A 1115 25.93 7.25 10.38
CA THR A 1115 24.79 8.09 10.04
C THR A 1115 25.29 9.48 9.63
N ASN A 1116 24.75 9.88 8.48
CA ASN A 1116 25.27 11.17 7.96
C ASN A 1116 24.23 12.28 8.17
N CYS A 1117 24.85 13.40 8.46
CA CYS A 1117 23.97 14.58 8.62
C CYS A 1117 23.30 14.91 7.28
N GLU A 1118 21.96 15.11 7.36
CA GLU A 1118 21.17 15.27 6.14
C GLU A 1118 21.24 16.73 5.65
N ALA A 1119 21.95 17.52 6.47
CA ALA A 1119 22.13 18.93 6.03
C ALA A 1119 23.53 19.13 5.44
N CYS A 1120 24.55 18.45 5.82
CA CYS A 1120 25.89 18.75 5.28
C CYS A 1120 26.55 17.47 4.78
N MET A 1121 25.80 16.32 4.96
CA MET A 1121 26.18 14.98 4.44
C MET A 1121 27.50 14.52 5.07
N LYS A 1122 27.99 15.28 6.19
CA LYS A 1122 29.13 14.77 6.99
C LYS A 1122 28.64 13.78 8.05
N PRO A 1123 29.57 12.88 8.47
CA PRO A 1123 29.12 11.77 9.33
C PRO A 1123 28.67 12.27 10.71
N LEU A 1124 27.46 11.88 11.14
CA LEU A 1124 26.89 12.20 12.48
C LEU A 1124 27.20 11.10 13.49
N TRP A 1125 28.19 10.31 13.00
CA TRP A 1125 28.40 9.16 13.91
C TRP A 1125 29.89 8.96 14.14
N HIS A 1126 30.28 8.56 15.42
CA HIS A 1126 31.61 8.06 15.83
C HIS A 1126 31.45 6.93 16.86
N MET A 1127 32.30 5.91 16.75
CA MET A 1127 32.15 4.64 17.50
C MET A 1127 32.54 4.83 18.96
N PHE A 1128 33.25 5.88 19.39
CA PHE A 1128 33.61 6.01 20.83
C PHE A 1128 33.19 7.38 21.36
N LYS A 1129 33.01 8.47 20.37
CA LYS A 1129 32.53 9.79 20.81
C LYS A 1129 31.81 10.49 19.66
N PRO A 1130 30.49 10.19 19.55
CA PRO A 1130 29.78 10.77 18.41
C PRO A 1130 29.43 12.24 18.63
N PRO A 1131 29.57 13.00 17.56
CA PRO A 1131 29.25 14.43 17.65
C PRO A 1131 27.77 14.67 17.98
N PRO A 1132 27.35 15.74 18.86
CA PRO A 1132 25.96 16.01 19.26
C PRO A 1132 25.04 16.17 18.03
N ALA A 1133 23.92 15.38 18.05
CA ALA A 1133 23.04 15.34 16.84
C ALA A 1133 21.58 15.51 17.27
N LEU A 1134 20.71 16.10 16.35
CA LEU A 1134 19.28 16.33 16.62
C LEU A 1134 18.45 15.54 15.59
N GLU A 1135 17.36 14.97 16.16
CA GLU A 1135 16.46 14.21 15.25
C GLU A 1135 15.02 14.70 15.41
N CYS A 1136 14.37 14.94 14.26
CA CYS A 1136 12.98 15.45 14.31
C CYS A 1136 12.01 14.31 14.62
N ARG A 1137 11.06 14.50 15.52
CA ARG A 1137 10.13 13.43 15.93
C ARG A 1137 9.06 13.23 14.85
N ARG A 1138 8.90 14.15 13.93
CA ARG A 1138 7.79 14.02 12.97
C ARG A 1138 8.29 13.43 11.66
N CYS A 1139 9.44 13.95 11.24
CA CYS A 1139 9.83 13.45 9.91
C CYS A 1139 11.14 12.69 9.98
N HIS A 1140 11.77 12.68 11.24
CA HIS A 1140 12.95 11.88 11.64
C HIS A 1140 14.20 12.34 10.89
N ILE A 1141 14.15 13.55 10.36
CA ILE A 1141 15.39 14.10 9.77
C ILE A 1141 16.44 14.32 10.86
N LYS A 1142 17.88 13.95 10.41
CA LYS A 1142 18.94 13.96 11.44
C LYS A 1142 20.02 14.97 11.07
N CYS A 1143 20.31 15.81 12.01
CA CYS A 1143 21.34 16.80 11.67
C CYS A 1143 22.23 17.06 12.89
N HIS A 1144 23.45 17.61 12.64
CA HIS A 1144 24.32 17.94 13.79
C HIS A 1144 23.69 19.06 14.63
N LYS A 1145 23.87 19.01 15.92
CA LYS A 1145 23.31 20.05 16.80
C LYS A 1145 23.97 21.41 16.50
N ASP A 1146 25.21 21.38 15.83
CA ASP A 1146 25.99 22.60 15.51
C ASP A 1146 25.33 23.39 14.37
N HIS A 1147 24.51 22.61 13.44
CA HIS A 1147 23.78 23.30 12.36
C HIS A 1147 22.63 24.16 12.92
N MET A 1148 22.16 23.78 14.14
CA MET A 1148 21.08 24.56 14.79
C MET A 1148 21.67 25.66 15.66
N ASP A 1149 22.94 25.51 16.26
CA ASP A 1149 23.58 26.47 17.18
C ASP A 1149 24.30 27.57 16.38
N LYS A 1150 24.61 27.30 15.01
CA LYS A 1150 25.34 28.30 14.19
C LYS A 1150 24.38 28.93 13.18
N LYS A 1151 22.88 28.69 13.25
CA LYS A 1151 21.73 29.18 12.45
C LYS A 1151 22.01 29.07 10.95
N GLU A 1152 22.65 28.07 10.52
CA GLU A 1152 22.91 27.81 9.09
C GLU A 1152 21.64 27.37 8.35
N GLU A 1153 21.15 28.01 7.22
CA GLU A 1153 19.89 27.81 6.46
C GLU A 1153 19.91 26.49 5.71
N ILE A 1154 20.61 25.51 6.18
CA ILE A 1154 20.85 24.31 5.34
C ILE A 1154 19.80 23.25 5.68
N ILE A 1155 18.76 23.48 6.80
CA ILE A 1155 17.81 22.39 7.12
C ILE A 1155 16.45 22.73 6.50
N ALA A 1156 15.89 21.93 5.54
CA ALA A 1156 14.63 22.11 4.81
C ALA A 1156 13.42 21.91 5.76
N PRO A 1157 12.22 22.61 5.52
CA PRO A 1157 11.02 22.55 6.38
C PRO A 1157 10.41 21.15 6.41
N CYS A 1158 9.78 20.70 7.59
CA CYS A 1158 9.30 19.34 7.91
C CYS A 1158 8.12 18.96 7.03
N LYS A 1159 8.11 17.88 6.33
CA LYS A 1159 7.18 17.43 5.26
C LYS A 1159 6.00 16.66 5.86
N VAL A 1160 5.94 16.38 7.26
CA VAL A 1160 4.88 15.52 7.83
C VAL A 1160 4.09 16.34 8.86
N TYR A 1161 3.53 17.46 8.52
CA TYR A 1161 2.56 18.18 9.39
C TYR A 1161 1.15 18.02 8.82
N TYR A 1162 0.15 16.75 9.16
CA TYR A 1162 -1.30 16.91 8.93
C TYR A 1162 -2.08 16.25 10.06
N ASP A 1163 -3.56 16.85 10.60
CA ASP A 1163 -4.53 17.01 11.70
C ASP A 1163 -5.78 16.15 11.42
N ILE A 1164 -6.45 14.99 12.20
CA ILE A 1164 -7.62 14.14 12.51
C ILE A 1164 -8.78 15.03 12.99
N SER A 1165 -9.39 16.13 12.41
CA SER A 1165 -10.63 16.89 12.74
C SER A 1165 -11.36 17.25 11.44
N THR A 1166 -11.90 16.51 10.36
CA THR A 1166 -12.53 17.26 9.24
C THR A 1166 -13.97 16.75 9.03
N ALA A 1167 -14.97 16.03 9.96
CA ALA A 1167 -16.42 15.87 9.63
C ALA A 1167 -17.26 16.54 10.71
N LYS A 1168 -18.29 17.60 10.16
CA LYS A 1168 -19.18 18.32 11.12
C LYS A 1168 -20.62 17.81 10.99
N ASN A 1169 -21.38 17.68 12.21
CA ASN A 1169 -22.78 17.19 12.27
C ASN A 1169 -23.74 18.37 12.46
N LEU A 1170 -24.79 18.39 11.48
CA LEU A 1170 -25.82 19.45 11.67
C LEU A 1170 -27.20 18.82 11.84
N LEU A 1171 -27.92 19.18 13.05
CA LEU A 1171 -29.29 18.66 13.29
C LEU A 1171 -30.33 19.71 12.91
N LEU A 1172 -31.38 19.21 12.11
CA LEU A 1172 -32.45 20.16 11.72
C LEU A 1172 -33.81 19.62 12.13
N LEU A 1173 -34.67 20.57 12.58
CA LEU A 1173 -36.03 20.17 13.02
C LEU A 1173 -37.06 20.69 12.02
N ALA A 1174 -37.91 19.70 11.47
CA ALA A 1174 -38.98 20.09 10.52
C ALA A 1174 -40.29 20.37 11.25
N ASN A 1175 -41.27 21.03 10.62
CA ASN A 1175 -42.52 21.49 11.28
C ASN A 1175 -43.48 20.32 11.53
N SER A 1176 -43.34 19.15 10.75
CA SER A 1176 -44.17 17.95 11.01
C SER A 1176 -43.40 16.70 10.54
N THR A 1177 -43.87 15.51 10.99
CA THR A 1177 -43.17 14.25 10.63
C THR A 1177 -43.28 13.99 9.12
N GLU A 1178 -44.32 14.53 8.50
CA GLU A 1178 -44.49 14.32 7.03
C GLU A 1178 -43.54 15.25 6.26
N GLU A 1179 -43.20 16.45 6.86
CA GLU A 1179 -42.27 17.39 6.21
C GLU A 1179 -40.81 16.95 6.37
N GLN A 1180 -40.55 16.34 7.43
CA GLN A 1180 -39.22 15.73 7.62
C GLN A 1180 -38.96 14.63 6.60
N GLN A 1181 -40.03 13.78 6.33
CA GLN A 1181 -39.83 12.68 5.36
C GLN A 1181 -39.69 13.23 3.94
N LYS A 1182 -40.32 14.40 3.71
CA LYS A 1182 -40.22 15.02 2.36
C LYS A 1182 -38.84 15.67 2.17
N TRP A 1183 -38.24 16.35 3.23
CA TRP A 1183 -36.91 16.97 3.15
C TRP A 1183 -35.80 15.92 3.05
N VAL A 1184 -35.96 14.77 3.75
CA VAL A 1184 -34.90 13.72 3.73
C VAL A 1184 -34.95 12.98 2.39
N SER A 1185 -36.17 12.76 1.81
CA SER A 1185 -36.28 11.97 0.56
C SER A 1185 -35.79 12.79 -0.64
N ARG A 1186 -35.87 14.14 -0.53
CA ARG A 1186 -35.49 14.98 -1.69
C ARG A 1186 -34.01 15.37 -1.61
N LEU A 1187 -33.45 15.53 -0.43
CA LEU A 1187 -32.04 15.93 -0.28
C LEU A 1187 -31.12 14.72 -0.46
N VAL A 1188 -31.69 13.49 -0.14
CA VAL A 1188 -30.89 12.25 -0.33
C VAL A 1188 -30.76 11.96 -1.83
N LYS A 1189 -31.78 12.46 -2.64
CA LYS A 1189 -31.76 12.17 -4.10
C LYS A 1189 -30.81 13.13 -4.82
N LYS A 1190 -30.40 14.22 -4.00
CA LYS A 1190 -29.56 15.24 -4.65
C LYS A 1190 -28.11 15.10 -4.18
N ILE A 1191 -27.83 14.05 -3.20
CA ILE A 1191 -26.44 13.79 -2.77
C ILE A 1191 -25.77 12.88 -3.82
N PRO A 1192 -24.68 13.34 -4.48
CA PRO A 1192 -24.04 12.53 -5.52
C PRO A 1192 -23.67 11.13 -5.01
N LYS A 1193 -24.15 9.83 -5.47
CA LYS A 1193 -24.03 8.39 -5.12
C LYS A 1193 -22.59 7.90 -5.35
N LYS A 1194 -21.36 8.93 -5.27
CA LYS A 1194 -19.95 8.47 -5.16
C LYS A 1194 -19.06 9.67 -4.79
N PRO A 1195 -18.12 9.56 -3.64
CA PRO A 1195 -17.22 10.66 -3.25
C PRO A 1195 -16.10 10.90 -4.28
N PRO A 1196 -15.58 12.20 -4.62
CA PRO A 1196 -14.42 12.37 -5.50
C PRO A 1196 -13.09 12.26 -4.73
N ALA A 1197 -11.97 11.34 -5.22
CA ALA A 1197 -10.52 11.08 -5.02
C ALA A 1197 -9.75 12.40 -4.87
N PRO A 1198 -8.76 12.38 -3.92
CA PRO A 1198 -7.80 13.38 -3.43
C PRO A 1198 -6.75 13.73 -4.49
N ASP A 1199 -6.84 14.99 -5.10
CA ASP A 1199 -5.63 15.52 -5.79
C ASP A 1199 -5.08 16.73 -5.02
N PRO A 1200 -3.69 16.68 -5.07
CA PRO A 1200 -2.24 16.83 -4.86
C PRO A 1200 -1.78 18.28 -5.07
N PHE A 1201 -1.98 19.24 -3.97
CA PHE A 1201 -1.02 20.37 -3.93
C PHE A 1201 -1.67 21.51 -3.13
N ALA A 1202 -1.48 21.52 -1.73
CA ALA A 1202 -1.18 22.85 -1.12
C ALA A 1202 -0.42 22.64 0.18
N ARG A 1203 1.04 22.43 0.14
CA ARG A 1203 1.73 23.46 0.97
C ARG A 1203 2.76 24.21 0.11
N SER A 1204 2.59 25.53 0.08
CA SER A 1204 3.30 26.52 0.92
C SER A 1204 3.61 27.76 0.06
N SER A 1205 3.21 28.96 0.69
CA SER A 1205 4.33 29.82 1.14
C SER A 1205 3.77 31.08 1.81
N PRO A 1206 4.71 31.86 2.62
CA PRO A 1206 5.70 32.17 3.66
C PRO A 1206 5.37 33.48 4.39
N ARG A 1207 5.74 33.49 5.73
CA ARG A 1207 6.85 33.98 6.59
C ARG A 1207 6.51 35.36 7.15
N THR A 1208 6.74 35.55 8.56
CA THR A 1208 7.82 36.29 9.23
C THR A 1208 7.32 36.78 10.60
N SER A 1209 8.05 36.44 11.71
CA SER A 1209 8.82 36.70 12.94
C SER A 1209 9.04 38.20 13.17
N MET A 1210 8.79 38.67 14.43
CA MET A 1210 9.70 39.54 15.21
C MET A 1210 9.28 39.50 16.70
N LYS A 1211 10.11 39.03 17.61
CA LYS A 1211 10.59 39.22 18.99
C LYS A 1211 10.74 40.70 19.36
N VAL A 1212 10.39 41.06 20.65
CA VAL A 1212 11.31 41.65 21.63
C VAL A 1212 10.53 41.87 22.94
N GLN A 1213 10.96 41.27 24.07
CA GLN A 1213 11.15 41.28 25.54
C GLN A 1213 11.24 42.70 26.09
N PRO A 1214 11.28 42.91 27.59
CA PRO A 1214 11.28 42.42 28.98
C PRO A 1214 10.95 43.53 29.98
N ASN A 1215 10.39 43.32 31.23
CA ASN A 1215 11.03 43.34 32.57
C ASN A 1215 10.07 43.98 33.59
N GLN A 1216 9.86 43.43 34.79
CA GLN A 1216 10.48 43.38 36.12
C GLN A 1216 9.48 43.89 37.18
N SER A 1217 9.39 43.23 38.27
CA SER A 1217 10.05 43.63 39.54
C SER A 1217 9.34 42.96 40.71
N ILE A 1218 10.15 42.37 41.62
CA ILE A 1218 10.97 42.64 42.82
C ILE A 1218 10.14 42.27 44.07
N ARG A 1219 10.69 41.38 44.86
CA ARG A 1219 11.26 41.53 46.22
C ARG A 1219 11.17 40.21 46.97
N ARG A 1220 12.32 39.61 47.24
CA ARG A 1220 13.08 38.86 48.24
C ARG A 1220 12.63 39.20 49.67
N PRO A 1221 13.07 38.40 50.84
CA PRO A 1221 14.01 37.29 51.13
C PRO A 1221 13.86 36.77 52.57
N SER A 1222 14.06 35.49 52.77
CA SER A 1222 15.01 35.08 53.84
C SER A 1222 14.88 33.57 54.08
N ARG A 1223 16.07 32.87 53.81
CA ARG A 1223 17.15 32.43 54.71
C ARG A 1223 17.22 30.90 54.75
N GLN A 1224 18.42 30.36 54.23
CA GLN A 1224 19.67 29.87 54.85
C GLN A 1224 20.09 28.54 54.20
N LEU A 1225 21.25 28.58 53.46
CA LEU A 1225 22.68 28.31 53.26
C LEU A 1225 23.04 26.90 53.76
N PRO A 1226 24.19 26.26 53.23
CA PRO A 1226 25.06 25.24 52.61
C PRO A 1226 26.20 24.81 53.53
N PRO A 1227 27.14 23.96 52.98
CA PRO A 1227 28.10 23.77 51.87
C PRO A 1227 28.83 22.43 51.97
N ASN A 1228 29.07 21.94 50.79
CA ASN A 1228 30.43 21.79 50.22
C ASN A 1228 30.87 20.32 50.27
N LYS A 1229 30.85 19.78 49.20
CA LYS A 1229 31.75 18.91 48.42
C LYS A 1229 33.05 18.60 49.17
N PRO A 1230 33.81 17.56 48.65
CA PRO A 1230 34.58 17.35 47.40
C PRO A 1230 34.88 15.87 47.16
N ARG A 1231 34.71 15.39 46.01
CA ARG A 1231 35.53 14.77 44.94
C ARG A 1231 34.67 13.71 44.21
#